data_AF-A0A072NYE7-F1
#
_entry.id   AF-A0A072NYE7-F1
#
_cell.length_a   1.000
_cell.length_b   1.000
_cell.length_c   1.000
_cell.angle_alpha   90.00
_cell.angle_beta   90.00
_cell.angle_gamma   90.00
#
_symmetry.space_group_name_H-M   'P 1'
#
loop_
_entity.id
_entity.type
_entity.pdbx_description
1 polymer ?
#
loop_
_entity_poly.entity_id
_entity_poly.type
_entity_poly.pdbx_seq_one_letter_code
_entity_poly.pdbx_strand_id
1 'polypeptide(L)'
;MAQVDTLDIIVLLLLLVGSVAYFTKGTYWGVPKDPYASSNLNGSASKKGSRNIVEKLEETGKNCVIFYGSQTGTAEDYASRLAKEGHARFGLSTMTADLEDYDFENLDTFPEDKIAFFVMATYGEGEPTDNAVEFWEFINADPPSFSEASEDKPLGKLKYVAFGLGNNTYEHYNLMVRNLDKILTNLGAERIGTAGEGDDGAGTMEEDFLAWKEPMWAALAEKMGLEEREAVYEPVFSVEEKEDMSVEDDTVYLGEPNKNHLENSQKGPYNAHNPFIAPIAESREVFTVKDRNCLHVEVDISGSGMTYTTGDHIAVWPTNAGMEVDRFLKTFGLDSKRHTVISLKGLDPTAKVPFPTPTTYDAAVRYHIEICAPVSRQFMATLAAFAPNEEAKKEAARLGSDADYFKDKISSQMLNIAQAISAVSSEPWSAVPFSCLVEGLNKLQPRYYSISSSSVVQPQKISVTAVVESLRIPGAGHIVKGVTTNYLLALKQKQNGDPDPSPHGLTYSITGPRNKYDGIHVPVHVRHSNFKLPSNPNKPIIMVGPGTGVAPFRGFVQERAELAKRGEDVGQTVLFFGCRKSTEDWLYKEEWEAYKQALGDKLTIFNAFSREQAHKIYVQHLIKQNGKLVNELLQQKANFYVCGDAAHMAREVNEVLGQIIAQERGIDEKKAEQVVKSMRSSGVYQEDVWS
;
A
#
# COMPACT_ATOMS: atom_id res chain seq x y z
N MET A 1 16.41 23.57 -59.36
CA MET A 1 15.53 23.26 -58.22
C MET A 1 15.90 21.85 -57.76
N ALA A 2 16.56 21.72 -56.62
CA ALA A 2 16.87 20.40 -56.07
C ALA A 2 15.55 19.76 -55.65
N GLN A 3 15.24 18.57 -56.20
CA GLN A 3 14.09 17.79 -55.78
C GLN A 3 14.39 17.24 -54.38
N VAL A 4 13.57 17.64 -53.41
CA VAL A 4 13.52 17.03 -52.08
C VAL A 4 13.14 15.57 -52.29
N ASP A 5 14.01 14.63 -51.92
CA ASP A 5 13.75 13.21 -52.07
C ASP A 5 12.93 12.67 -50.89
N THR A 6 12.50 11.40 -50.97
CA THR A 6 11.69 10.77 -49.92
C THR A 6 12.41 10.70 -48.57
N LEU A 7 13.74 10.60 -48.58
CA LEU A 7 14.58 10.51 -47.39
C LEU A 7 14.69 11.88 -46.72
N ASP A 8 14.79 12.96 -47.49
CA ASP A 8 14.75 14.34 -46.99
C ASP A 8 13.41 14.64 -46.26
N ILE A 9 12.29 14.15 -46.82
CA ILE A 9 10.96 14.30 -46.20
C ILE A 9 10.88 13.53 -44.88
N ILE A 10 11.43 12.31 -44.82
CA ILE A 10 11.46 11.49 -43.60
C ILE A 10 12.30 12.18 -42.51
N VAL A 11 13.47 12.72 -42.88
CA VAL A 11 14.35 13.43 -41.94
C VAL A 11 13.69 14.70 -41.41
N LEU A 12 13.02 15.47 -42.26
CA LEU A 12 12.27 16.67 -41.85
C LEU A 12 11.10 16.33 -40.93
N LEU A 13 10.40 15.22 -41.16
CA LEU A 13 9.35 14.72 -40.27
C LEU A 13 9.90 14.29 -38.91
N LEU A 14 11.02 13.57 -38.89
CA LEU A 14 11.67 13.16 -37.64
C LEU A 14 12.17 14.37 -36.83
N LEU A 15 12.75 15.37 -37.50
CA LEU A 15 13.17 16.62 -36.86
C LEU A 15 11.98 17.42 -36.33
N LEU A 16 10.86 17.45 -37.06
CA LEU A 16 9.63 18.09 -36.59
C LEU A 16 9.07 17.39 -35.36
N VAL A 17 8.98 16.05 -35.39
CA VAL A 17 8.49 15.26 -34.24
C VAL A 17 9.42 15.41 -33.04
N GLY A 18 10.74 15.36 -33.24
CA GLY A 18 11.72 15.60 -32.18
C GLY A 18 11.64 17.01 -31.60
N SER A 19 11.42 18.02 -32.44
CA SER A 19 11.25 19.42 -32.01
C SER A 19 9.94 19.59 -31.23
N VAL A 20 8.84 19.00 -31.70
CA VAL A 20 7.56 19.02 -30.98
C VAL A 20 7.70 18.31 -29.64
N ALA A 21 8.34 17.14 -29.57
CA ALA A 21 8.58 16.43 -28.32
C ALA A 21 9.43 17.26 -27.33
N TYR A 22 10.48 17.93 -27.82
CA TYR A 22 11.36 18.79 -27.03
C TYR A 22 10.64 20.03 -26.48
N PHE A 23 9.93 20.77 -27.35
CA PHE A 23 9.24 22.01 -26.94
C PHE A 23 7.96 21.76 -26.14
N THR A 24 7.36 20.58 -26.27
CA THR A 24 6.18 20.19 -25.46
C THR A 24 6.57 19.44 -24.19
N LYS A 25 7.86 19.16 -23.95
CA LYS A 25 8.34 18.34 -22.81
C LYS A 25 7.53 17.04 -22.64
N GLY A 26 7.11 16.44 -23.75
CA GLY A 26 6.28 15.24 -23.72
C GLY A 26 4.83 15.43 -23.21
N THR A 27 4.31 16.65 -23.02
CA THR A 27 2.91 16.85 -22.53
C THR A 27 1.82 16.19 -23.38
N TYR A 28 2.03 16.00 -24.69
CA TYR A 28 1.08 15.29 -25.56
C TYR A 28 1.26 13.75 -25.56
N TRP A 29 2.35 13.27 -24.98
CA TRP A 29 2.77 11.86 -24.97
C TRP A 29 2.90 11.30 -23.56
N GLY A 30 2.75 12.15 -22.55
CA GLY A 30 2.68 11.77 -21.15
C GLY A 30 1.48 10.87 -20.93
N VAL A 31 1.71 9.83 -20.13
CA VAL A 31 0.64 9.07 -19.48
C VAL A 31 -0.37 10.07 -18.93
N PRO A 32 -1.69 9.90 -19.15
CA PRO A 32 -2.69 10.86 -18.69
C PRO A 32 -2.45 11.17 -17.21
N LYS A 33 -2.08 12.42 -16.90
CA LYS A 33 -2.11 12.92 -15.52
C LYS A 33 -3.56 12.81 -15.04
N ASP A 34 -3.78 12.17 -13.91
CA ASP A 34 -5.10 12.11 -13.28
C ASP A 34 -5.47 13.53 -12.80
N PRO A 35 -6.40 14.24 -13.46
CA PRO A 35 -6.79 15.58 -13.05
C PRO A 35 -7.66 15.58 -11.79
N TYR A 36 -7.98 14.39 -11.24
CA TYR A 36 -8.89 14.19 -10.11
C TYR A 36 -8.21 13.63 -8.85
N ALA A 37 -6.88 13.54 -8.83
CA ALA A 37 -6.12 13.16 -7.62
C ALA A 37 -6.47 14.04 -6.40
N SER A 38 -6.92 15.29 -6.62
CA SER A 38 -7.31 16.21 -5.55
C SER A 38 -8.81 16.21 -5.20
N SER A 39 -9.59 15.16 -5.50
CA SER A 39 -11.02 15.17 -5.18
C SER A 39 -11.28 14.96 -3.69
N ASN A 40 -11.63 16.04 -2.99
CA ASN A 40 -12.15 15.97 -1.62
C ASN A 40 -13.37 15.04 -1.55
N LEU A 41 -13.33 14.09 -0.61
CA LEU A 41 -14.38 13.09 -0.35
C LEU A 41 -15.79 13.69 -0.16
N ASN A 42 -15.87 14.95 0.30
CA ASN A 42 -17.13 15.65 0.59
C ASN A 42 -17.65 16.54 -0.55
N GLY A 43 -17.05 16.52 -1.74
CA GLY A 43 -17.59 17.18 -2.93
C GLY A 43 -17.83 18.69 -2.82
N SER A 44 -17.23 19.36 -1.82
CA SER A 44 -17.01 20.80 -1.91
C SER A 44 -15.76 20.97 -2.77
N ALA A 45 -15.92 21.67 -3.90
CA ALA A 45 -14.79 22.30 -4.55
C ALA A 45 -14.27 23.37 -3.57
N SER A 46 -13.45 22.96 -2.59
CA SER A 46 -12.66 23.91 -1.84
C SER A 46 -11.81 24.64 -2.86
N LYS A 47 -11.84 25.97 -2.86
CA LYS A 47 -10.86 26.80 -3.57
C LYS A 47 -9.51 26.10 -3.42
N LYS A 48 -8.87 25.71 -4.53
CA LYS A 48 -7.52 25.13 -4.50
C LYS A 48 -6.68 26.09 -3.65
N GLY A 49 -6.29 25.65 -2.45
CA GLY A 49 -5.35 26.39 -1.62
C GLY A 49 -4.03 26.52 -2.39
N SER A 50 -3.16 27.43 -1.93
CA SER A 50 -1.83 27.51 -2.53
C SER A 50 -1.13 26.15 -2.44
N ARG A 51 -0.55 25.71 -3.56
CA ARG A 51 0.37 24.55 -3.60
C ARG A 51 1.75 24.92 -3.08
N ASN A 52 2.01 26.20 -2.80
CA ASN A 52 3.22 26.65 -2.12
C ASN A 52 3.09 26.39 -0.61
N ILE A 53 3.90 25.47 -0.08
CA ILE A 53 3.87 25.14 1.35
C ILE A 53 4.26 26.33 2.25
N VAL A 54 5.15 27.22 1.79
CA VAL A 54 5.60 28.38 2.59
C VAL A 54 4.44 29.35 2.79
N GLU A 55 3.72 29.68 1.72
CA GLU A 55 2.48 30.47 1.79
C GLU A 55 1.45 29.79 2.68
N LYS A 56 1.28 28.47 2.53
CA LYS A 56 0.30 27.72 3.32
C LYS A 56 0.61 27.80 4.82
N LEU A 57 1.87 27.68 5.22
CA LEU A 57 2.31 27.82 6.61
C LEU A 57 2.00 29.22 7.15
N GLU A 58 2.20 30.27 6.35
CA GLU A 58 1.87 31.65 6.74
C GLU A 58 0.35 31.88 6.87
N GLU A 59 -0.42 31.49 5.87
CA GLU A 59 -1.88 31.64 5.84
C GLU A 59 -2.56 30.95 7.04
N THR A 60 -2.00 29.82 7.47
CA THR A 60 -2.55 28.98 8.54
C THR A 60 -1.89 29.21 9.89
N GLY A 61 -0.91 30.12 9.98
CA GLY A 61 -0.18 30.41 11.22
C GLY A 61 0.60 29.21 11.76
N LYS A 62 1.02 28.29 10.89
CA LYS A 62 1.73 27.06 11.25
C LYS A 62 3.24 27.29 11.24
N ASN A 63 3.91 26.67 12.20
CA ASN A 63 5.37 26.73 12.35
C ASN A 63 6.06 25.36 12.21
N CYS A 64 5.28 24.29 12.03
CA CYS A 64 5.77 22.94 11.84
C CYS A 64 4.94 22.24 10.76
N VAL A 65 5.60 21.76 9.69
CA VAL A 65 4.99 20.90 8.67
C VAL A 65 5.58 19.49 8.76
N ILE A 66 4.72 18.49 8.68
CA ILE A 66 5.11 17.09 8.63
C ILE A 66 4.68 16.52 7.28
N PHE A 67 5.64 16.39 6.37
CA PHE A 67 5.46 15.74 5.08
C PHE A 67 5.49 14.23 5.23
N TYR A 68 4.69 13.53 4.42
CA TYR A 68 4.73 12.08 4.34
C TYR A 68 4.76 11.54 2.91
N GLY A 69 5.59 10.52 2.69
CA GLY A 69 5.53 9.63 1.53
C GLY A 69 4.99 8.28 1.97
N SER A 70 3.76 7.94 1.56
CA SER A 70 3.01 6.79 2.08
C SER A 70 2.28 6.04 0.98
N GLN A 71 2.47 4.71 0.89
CA GLN A 71 1.71 3.86 -0.04
C GLN A 71 0.50 3.19 0.62
N THR A 72 0.65 2.77 1.87
CA THR A 72 -0.34 1.96 2.62
C THR A 72 -0.85 2.67 3.88
N GLY A 73 -0.49 3.94 4.08
CA GLY A 73 -0.97 4.77 5.20
C GLY A 73 -0.06 4.82 6.44
N THR A 74 0.96 3.94 6.58
CA THR A 74 1.79 3.90 7.79
C THR A 74 2.58 5.20 8.03
N ALA A 75 3.17 5.77 6.98
CA ALA A 75 3.91 7.03 7.10
C ALA A 75 2.99 8.23 7.39
N GLU A 76 1.76 8.20 6.85
CA GLU A 76 0.72 9.21 7.10
C GLU A 76 0.25 9.17 8.58
N ASP A 77 0.08 7.97 9.15
CA ASP A 77 -0.23 7.80 10.58
C ASP A 77 0.89 8.37 11.45
N TYR A 78 2.15 8.01 11.16
CA TYR A 78 3.29 8.47 11.95
C TYR A 78 3.46 9.99 11.85
N ALA A 79 3.22 10.57 10.67
CA ALA A 79 3.18 12.01 10.49
C ALA A 79 2.09 12.67 11.36
N SER A 80 0.89 12.08 11.38
CA SER A 80 -0.24 12.56 12.19
C SER A 80 0.04 12.46 13.70
N ARG A 81 0.70 11.39 14.13
CA ARG A 81 1.13 11.21 15.53
C ARG A 81 2.18 12.24 15.95
N LEU A 82 3.19 12.47 15.11
CA LEU A 82 4.19 13.51 15.36
C LEU A 82 3.56 14.91 15.39
N ALA A 83 2.61 15.20 14.50
CA ALA A 83 1.89 16.47 14.49
C ALA A 83 1.11 16.71 15.80
N LYS A 84 0.35 15.71 16.26
CA LYS A 84 -0.41 15.79 17.52
C LYS A 84 0.51 15.92 18.72
N GLU A 85 1.57 15.13 18.75
CA GLU A 85 2.50 15.13 19.88
C GLU A 85 3.31 16.43 19.95
N GLY A 86 3.77 16.95 18.81
CA GLY A 86 4.44 18.25 18.72
C GLY A 86 3.54 19.40 19.21
N HIS A 87 2.25 19.33 18.91
CA HIS A 87 1.27 20.29 19.42
C HIS A 87 1.07 20.14 20.94
N ALA A 88 0.72 18.95 21.40
CA ALA A 88 0.33 18.71 22.80
C ALA A 88 1.51 18.84 23.79
N ARG A 89 2.70 18.36 23.44
CA ARG A 89 3.88 18.38 24.34
C ARG A 89 4.69 19.66 24.22
N PHE A 90 4.82 20.22 23.02
CA PHE A 90 5.79 21.30 22.76
C PHE A 90 5.15 22.60 22.26
N GLY A 91 3.81 22.66 22.15
CA GLY A 91 3.09 23.85 21.72
C GLY A 91 3.35 24.25 20.27
N LEU A 92 3.84 23.32 19.43
CA LEU A 92 4.02 23.58 18.00
C LEU A 92 2.66 23.78 17.33
N SER A 93 2.61 24.70 16.38
CA SER A 93 1.46 24.87 15.48
C SER A 93 1.70 24.00 14.26
N THR A 94 1.27 22.74 14.37
CA THR A 94 1.58 21.67 13.41
C THR A 94 0.53 21.53 12.30
N MET A 95 0.98 21.07 11.13
CA MET A 95 0.13 20.56 10.06
C MET A 95 0.77 19.35 9.39
N THR A 96 -0.03 18.40 8.93
CA THR A 96 0.43 17.31 8.05
C THR A 96 0.25 17.71 6.59
N ALA A 97 1.15 17.22 5.74
CA ALA A 97 1.17 17.53 4.32
C ALA A 97 1.44 16.28 3.50
N ASP A 98 0.51 15.94 2.61
CA ASP A 98 0.79 14.98 1.54
C ASP A 98 1.75 15.63 0.55
N LEU A 99 2.81 14.93 0.13
CA LEU A 99 3.76 15.50 -0.83
C LEU A 99 3.07 15.82 -2.17
N GLU A 100 2.10 15.02 -2.61
CA GLU A 100 1.42 15.25 -3.92
C GLU A 100 0.59 16.55 -3.99
N ASP A 101 0.24 17.11 -2.82
CA ASP A 101 -0.58 18.32 -2.72
C ASP A 101 0.20 19.62 -2.98
N TYR A 102 1.53 19.60 -2.90
CA TYR A 102 2.36 20.81 -2.91
C TYR A 102 3.38 20.82 -4.06
N ASP A 103 3.85 22.03 -4.35
CA ASP A 103 4.96 22.31 -5.25
C ASP A 103 6.20 22.68 -4.40
N PHE A 104 7.40 22.44 -4.92
CA PHE A 104 8.63 22.36 -4.11
C PHE A 104 9.70 23.39 -4.46
N GLU A 105 9.47 24.16 -5.51
CA GLU A 105 10.39 25.20 -6.00
C GLU A 105 10.68 26.24 -4.92
N ASN A 106 9.75 26.48 -4.01
CA ASN A 106 9.86 27.51 -2.96
C ASN A 106 10.48 26.99 -1.64
N LEU A 107 10.97 25.74 -1.58
CA LEU A 107 11.60 25.21 -0.36
C LEU A 107 12.89 25.95 0.04
N ASP A 108 13.52 26.65 -0.91
CA ASP A 108 14.64 27.58 -0.68
C ASP A 108 14.23 28.83 0.12
N THR A 109 12.96 29.21 0.06
CA THR A 109 12.38 30.31 0.84
C THR A 109 11.86 29.89 2.22
N PHE A 110 12.10 28.63 2.63
CA PHE A 110 11.57 28.11 3.89
C PHE A 110 12.04 28.95 5.11
N PRO A 111 11.14 29.43 5.98
CA PRO A 111 11.51 30.31 7.09
C PRO A 111 12.36 29.61 8.14
N GLU A 112 13.41 30.30 8.62
CA GLU A 112 14.38 29.76 9.58
C GLU A 112 13.79 29.51 10.98
N ASP A 113 12.68 30.17 11.31
CA ASP A 113 11.92 29.99 12.56
C ASP A 113 10.91 28.83 12.51
N LYS A 114 10.78 28.15 11.36
CA LYS A 114 9.89 27.00 11.16
C LYS A 114 10.68 25.70 11.04
N ILE A 115 9.98 24.57 11.14
CA ILE A 115 10.56 23.22 11.05
C ILE A 115 9.79 22.34 10.07
N ALA A 116 10.51 21.54 9.28
CA ALA A 116 9.94 20.51 8.41
C ALA A 116 10.29 19.11 8.92
N PHE A 117 9.34 18.18 8.86
CA PHE A 117 9.57 16.77 9.12
C PHE A 117 9.30 15.99 7.84
N PHE A 118 10.13 14.99 7.56
CA PHE A 118 9.95 14.07 6.42
C PHE A 118 9.78 12.65 6.93
N VAL A 119 8.58 12.09 6.76
CA VAL A 119 8.24 10.71 7.12
C VAL A 119 8.09 9.91 5.83
N MET A 120 9.14 9.17 5.44
CA MET A 120 9.27 8.64 4.08
C MET A 120 9.31 7.12 4.06
N ALA A 121 8.28 6.48 3.52
CA ALA A 121 8.35 5.06 3.21
C ALA A 121 9.20 4.80 1.95
N THR A 122 9.90 3.67 1.94
CA THR A 122 10.59 3.16 0.74
C THR A 122 9.72 2.10 0.07
N TYR A 123 9.55 2.20 -1.26
CA TYR A 123 8.74 1.25 -2.02
C TYR A 123 9.55 0.58 -3.14
N GLY A 124 9.09 -0.58 -3.62
CA GLY A 124 9.70 -1.31 -4.73
C GLY A 124 11.22 -1.51 -4.56
N GLU A 125 11.98 -1.13 -5.59
CA GLU A 125 13.45 -1.25 -5.63
C GLU A 125 14.14 0.01 -5.07
N GLY A 126 13.67 0.52 -3.94
CA GLY A 126 14.22 1.75 -3.35
C GLY A 126 13.63 3.04 -3.94
N GLU A 127 12.49 2.93 -4.59
CA GLU A 127 11.71 4.00 -5.22
C GLU A 127 10.92 4.79 -4.15
N PRO A 128 10.54 6.05 -4.44
CA PRO A 128 9.58 6.77 -3.61
C PRO A 128 8.20 6.09 -3.67
N THR A 129 7.35 6.37 -2.68
CA THR A 129 5.92 6.07 -2.76
C THR A 129 5.26 6.89 -3.86
N ASP A 130 4.12 6.44 -4.39
CA ASP A 130 3.44 7.08 -5.53
C ASP A 130 3.17 8.58 -5.26
N ASN A 131 2.73 8.92 -4.05
CA ASN A 131 2.45 10.31 -3.62
C ASN A 131 3.71 11.19 -3.44
N ALA A 132 4.91 10.60 -3.50
CA ALA A 132 6.18 11.28 -3.31
C ALA A 132 7.02 11.36 -4.60
N VAL A 133 6.52 10.84 -5.74
CA VAL A 133 7.26 10.79 -7.01
C VAL A 133 7.65 12.20 -7.49
N GLU A 134 6.69 13.14 -7.57
CA GLU A 134 6.98 14.51 -8.07
C GLU A 134 8.00 15.24 -7.16
N PHE A 135 7.90 15.05 -5.83
CA PHE A 135 8.90 15.56 -4.88
C PHE A 135 10.29 14.98 -5.13
N TRP A 136 10.34 13.65 -5.29
CA TRP A 136 11.59 12.93 -5.50
C TRP A 136 12.27 13.35 -6.81
N GLU A 137 11.51 13.43 -7.91
CA GLU A 137 12.00 13.92 -9.20
C GLU A 137 12.56 15.34 -9.12
N PHE A 138 11.88 16.22 -8.37
CA PHE A 138 12.31 17.59 -8.14
C PHE A 138 13.62 17.65 -7.33
N ILE A 139 13.65 17.05 -6.14
CA ILE A 139 14.76 17.22 -5.19
C ILE A 139 16.01 16.46 -5.64
N ASN A 140 15.85 15.37 -6.41
CA ASN A 140 16.94 14.57 -6.95
C ASN A 140 17.41 15.03 -8.34
N ALA A 141 16.84 16.10 -8.91
CA ALA A 141 17.34 16.71 -10.13
C ALA A 141 18.75 17.30 -9.90
N ASP A 142 19.63 17.30 -10.92
CA ASP A 142 21.01 17.79 -10.80
C ASP A 142 21.27 18.97 -11.78
N PRO A 143 21.27 20.24 -11.29
CA PRO A 143 20.80 20.69 -9.98
C PRO A 143 19.26 20.87 -9.93
N PRO A 144 18.63 20.81 -8.75
CA PRO A 144 17.22 21.15 -8.60
C PRO A 144 16.99 22.64 -8.89
N SER A 145 15.85 22.96 -9.51
CA SER A 145 15.51 24.32 -9.93
C SER A 145 14.60 25.01 -8.90
N PHE A 146 15.22 25.69 -7.94
CA PHE A 146 14.51 26.47 -6.92
C PHE A 146 14.04 27.84 -7.42
N SER A 147 13.13 28.47 -6.68
CA SER A 147 12.44 29.72 -7.02
C SER A 147 13.36 30.94 -7.03
N GLU A 148 14.31 30.99 -6.10
CA GLU A 148 15.38 31.96 -6.02
C GLU A 148 16.66 31.40 -6.66
N ALA A 149 17.33 32.22 -7.46
CA ALA A 149 18.54 31.81 -8.19
C ALA A 149 19.65 31.39 -7.20
N SER A 150 20.11 30.14 -7.27
CA SER A 150 20.92 29.59 -6.17
C SER A 150 22.37 30.08 -6.13
N GLU A 151 22.77 30.41 -4.91
CA GLU A 151 24.10 30.21 -4.34
C GLU A 151 24.41 28.70 -4.22
N ASP A 152 25.60 28.31 -3.75
CA ASP A 152 26.02 26.89 -3.61
C ASP A 152 25.17 26.06 -2.60
N LYS A 153 24.30 26.70 -1.80
CA LYS A 153 23.51 26.07 -0.70
C LYS A 153 22.08 26.61 -0.63
N PRO A 154 21.19 26.25 -1.58
CA PRO A 154 19.84 26.82 -1.68
C PRO A 154 18.95 26.57 -0.46
N LEU A 155 19.16 25.48 0.28
CA LEU A 155 18.32 25.12 1.44
C LEU A 155 18.93 25.53 2.78
N GLY A 156 19.85 26.50 2.81
CA GLY A 156 20.59 26.90 4.02
C GLY A 156 19.74 27.34 5.22
N LYS A 157 18.48 27.75 5.00
CA LYS A 157 17.53 28.15 6.05
C LYS A 157 16.62 27.01 6.53
N LEU A 158 16.55 25.91 5.77
CA LEU A 158 15.67 24.79 6.08
C LEU A 158 16.23 23.99 7.25
N LYS A 159 15.49 23.96 8.36
CA LYS A 159 15.70 23.00 9.43
C LYS A 159 14.77 21.81 9.19
N TYR A 160 15.26 20.59 9.43
CA TYR A 160 14.42 19.42 9.26
C TYR A 160 14.71 18.25 10.19
N VAL A 161 13.72 17.37 10.31
CA VAL A 161 13.78 16.05 10.96
C VAL A 161 13.37 15.00 9.92
N ALA A 162 13.91 13.78 10.00
CA ALA A 162 13.58 12.71 9.06
C ALA A 162 13.37 11.36 9.76
N PHE A 163 12.37 10.61 9.31
CA PHE A 163 12.12 9.23 9.70
C PHE A 163 11.77 8.39 8.46
N GLY A 164 12.43 7.25 8.30
CA GLY A 164 12.19 6.31 7.22
C GLY A 164 11.38 5.10 7.67
N LEU A 165 10.48 4.66 6.81
CA LEU A 165 9.83 3.36 6.94
C LEU A 165 10.39 2.43 5.88
N GLY A 166 11.04 1.35 6.32
CA GLY A 166 11.63 0.35 5.44
C GLY A 166 11.35 -1.06 5.92
N ASN A 167 11.84 -2.02 5.16
CA ASN A 167 11.76 -3.44 5.49
C ASN A 167 13.12 -4.08 5.15
N ASN A 168 13.80 -4.64 6.15
CA ASN A 168 15.16 -5.17 5.99
C ASN A 168 15.25 -6.42 5.09
N THR A 169 14.11 -6.99 4.70
CA THR A 169 14.04 -8.13 3.78
C THR A 169 14.28 -7.71 2.33
N TYR A 170 14.18 -6.41 2.02
CA TYR A 170 14.46 -5.82 0.72
C TYR A 170 15.91 -5.31 0.64
N GLU A 171 16.52 -5.35 -0.55
CA GLU A 171 17.90 -4.87 -0.79
C GLU A 171 18.04 -3.37 -0.44
N HIS A 172 17.03 -2.58 -0.79
CA HIS A 172 17.03 -1.12 -0.65
C HIS A 172 16.40 -0.65 0.67
N TYR A 173 16.73 -1.32 1.79
CA TYR A 173 16.24 -0.98 3.12
C TYR A 173 16.47 0.49 3.49
N ASN A 174 15.36 1.21 3.75
CA ASN A 174 15.32 2.63 4.12
C ASN A 174 16.07 3.57 3.15
N LEU A 175 16.23 3.17 1.88
CA LEU A 175 17.01 3.94 0.91
C LEU A 175 16.45 5.35 0.69
N MET A 176 15.12 5.50 0.76
CA MET A 176 14.46 6.77 0.48
C MET A 176 14.81 7.86 1.50
N VAL A 177 14.69 7.57 2.80
CA VAL A 177 15.07 8.54 3.83
C VAL A 177 16.58 8.84 3.81
N ARG A 178 17.43 7.82 3.57
CA ARG A 178 18.89 7.98 3.54
C ARG A 178 19.33 8.89 2.40
N ASN A 179 18.74 8.71 1.21
CA ASN A 179 19.08 9.55 0.08
C ASN A 179 18.53 10.97 0.25
N LEU A 180 17.28 11.12 0.70
CA LEU A 180 16.68 12.43 0.97
C LEU A 180 17.53 13.22 1.98
N ASP A 181 17.90 12.58 3.10
CA ASP A 181 18.76 13.13 4.13
C ASP A 181 20.10 13.64 3.57
N LYS A 182 20.74 12.82 2.74
CA LYS A 182 21.99 13.18 2.07
C LYS A 182 21.81 14.36 1.11
N ILE A 183 20.73 14.38 0.32
CA ILE A 183 20.46 15.45 -0.65
C ILE A 183 20.17 16.77 0.08
N LEU A 184 19.26 16.76 1.06
CA LEU A 184 18.91 17.97 1.84
C LEU A 184 20.15 18.57 2.52
N THR A 185 20.97 17.72 3.14
CA THR A 185 22.21 18.16 3.81
C THR A 185 23.22 18.74 2.80
N ASN A 186 23.36 18.13 1.62
CA ASN A 186 24.24 18.65 0.56
C ASN A 186 23.76 20.00 0.02
N LEU A 187 22.43 20.22 -0.05
CA LEU A 187 21.81 21.49 -0.44
C LEU A 187 21.87 22.56 0.66
N GLY A 188 22.39 22.23 1.85
CA GLY A 188 22.64 23.17 2.95
C GLY A 188 21.65 23.12 4.10
N ALA A 189 20.62 22.26 4.05
CA ALA A 189 19.63 22.14 5.12
C ALA A 189 20.25 21.59 6.41
N GLU A 190 19.77 22.04 7.56
CA GLU A 190 20.21 21.60 8.88
C GLU A 190 19.31 20.48 9.41
N ARG A 191 19.86 19.26 9.55
CA ARG A 191 19.16 18.18 10.24
C ARG A 191 19.22 18.34 11.75
N ILE A 192 18.07 18.22 12.40
CA ILE A 192 17.92 18.15 13.85
C ILE A 192 17.80 16.69 14.28
N GLY A 193 18.70 16.26 15.18
CA GLY A 193 18.77 14.87 15.63
C GLY A 193 19.30 13.90 14.55
N THR A 194 19.07 12.60 14.78
CA THR A 194 19.39 11.55 13.81
C THR A 194 18.20 11.29 12.89
N ALA A 195 18.46 10.99 11.62
CA ALA A 195 17.44 10.39 10.77
C ALA A 195 17.07 9.01 11.34
N GLY A 196 15.78 8.79 11.61
CA GLY A 196 15.29 7.51 12.14
C GLY A 196 14.97 6.53 11.02
N GLU A 197 14.98 5.24 11.35
CA GLU A 197 14.70 4.14 10.42
C GLU A 197 13.89 3.07 11.16
N GLY A 198 12.68 2.78 10.69
CA GLY A 198 11.87 1.66 11.18
C GLY A 198 11.96 0.44 10.26
N ASP A 199 11.78 -0.75 10.86
CA ASP A 199 11.89 -2.04 10.19
C ASP A 199 10.60 -2.87 10.28
N ASP A 200 9.87 -2.92 9.17
CA ASP A 200 8.66 -3.73 9.05
C ASP A 200 8.97 -5.23 8.89
N GLY A 201 10.15 -5.56 8.36
CA GLY A 201 10.57 -6.96 8.14
C GLY A 201 10.86 -7.70 9.44
N ALA A 202 11.37 -6.99 10.44
CA ALA A 202 11.53 -7.49 11.80
C ALA A 202 10.23 -7.43 12.63
N GLY A 203 9.18 -6.78 12.12
CA GLY A 203 7.96 -6.49 12.87
C GLY A 203 8.18 -5.50 14.03
N THR A 204 9.19 -4.63 13.93
CA THR A 204 9.59 -3.68 14.99
C THR A 204 9.28 -2.22 14.66
N MET A 205 8.71 -1.93 13.49
CA MET A 205 8.38 -0.58 13.00
C MET A 205 7.86 0.39 14.10
N GLU A 206 6.87 -0.05 14.90
CA GLU A 206 6.29 0.75 15.99
C GLU A 206 7.30 1.05 17.10
N GLU A 207 8.07 0.05 17.53
CA GLU A 207 9.06 0.24 18.60
C GLU A 207 10.29 1.02 18.12
N ASP A 208 10.70 0.85 16.86
CA ASP A 208 11.77 1.63 16.24
C ASP A 208 11.38 3.12 16.17
N PHE A 209 10.14 3.40 15.77
CA PHE A 209 9.58 4.75 15.79
C PHE A 209 9.56 5.35 17.20
N LEU A 210 9.05 4.61 18.19
CA LEU A 210 8.98 5.09 19.57
C LEU A 210 10.36 5.31 20.20
N ALA A 211 11.33 4.43 19.90
CA ALA A 211 12.70 4.55 20.37
C ALA A 211 13.45 5.76 19.76
N TRP A 212 13.19 6.07 18.49
CA TRP A 212 13.74 7.24 17.82
C TRP A 212 13.10 8.56 18.26
N LYS A 213 11.78 8.53 18.51
CA LYS A 213 10.96 9.73 18.74
C LYS A 213 11.39 10.54 19.96
N GLU A 214 11.68 9.90 21.10
CA GLU A 214 12.03 10.64 22.33
C GLU A 214 13.38 11.38 22.22
N PRO A 215 14.49 10.76 21.76
CA PRO A 215 15.74 11.50 21.51
C PRO A 215 15.59 12.62 20.47
N MET A 216 14.76 12.40 19.44
CA MET A 216 14.47 13.42 18.44
C MET A 216 13.77 14.64 19.05
N TRP A 217 12.73 14.43 19.86
CA TRP A 217 12.03 15.53 20.53
C TRP A 217 12.95 16.33 21.46
N ALA A 218 13.83 15.65 22.20
CA ALA A 218 14.81 16.32 23.05
C ALA A 218 15.75 17.24 22.24
N ALA A 219 16.27 16.75 21.10
CA ALA A 219 17.12 17.54 20.21
C ALA A 219 16.38 18.73 19.59
N LEU A 220 15.11 18.52 19.20
CA LEU A 220 14.28 19.59 18.65
C LEU A 220 13.95 20.66 19.70
N ALA A 221 13.60 20.25 20.92
CA ALA A 221 13.31 21.18 22.00
C ALA A 221 14.53 22.04 22.34
N GLU A 222 15.73 21.46 22.41
CA GLU A 222 16.97 22.20 22.60
C GLU A 222 17.23 23.18 21.46
N LYS A 223 17.11 22.73 20.21
CA LYS A 223 17.45 23.53 19.02
C LYS A 223 16.46 24.67 18.77
N MET A 224 15.18 24.44 19.02
CA MET A 224 14.10 25.39 18.76
C MET A 224 13.67 26.17 20.02
N GLY A 225 14.26 25.88 21.18
CA GLY A 225 13.91 26.53 22.45
C GLY A 225 12.49 26.24 22.91
N LEU A 226 12.02 24.99 22.73
CA LEU A 226 10.66 24.58 23.10
C LEU A 226 10.61 24.13 24.56
N GLU A 227 9.53 24.48 25.24
CA GLU A 227 9.25 23.99 26.59
C GLU A 227 8.31 22.80 26.54
N GLU A 228 8.70 21.70 27.18
CA GLU A 228 7.87 20.51 27.30
C GLU A 228 6.73 20.71 28.31
N ARG A 229 5.54 20.21 27.97
CA ARG A 229 4.31 20.31 28.75
C ARG A 229 3.71 18.92 28.94
N GLU A 230 2.89 18.77 29.98
CA GLU A 230 2.10 17.55 30.17
C GLU A 230 1.09 17.40 29.03
N ALA A 231 1.19 16.31 28.28
CA ALA A 231 0.32 16.05 27.15
C ALA A 231 -1.11 15.73 27.64
N VAL A 232 -2.05 16.60 27.28
CA VAL A 232 -3.49 16.33 27.42
C VAL A 232 -4.06 16.02 26.04
N TYR A 233 -5.04 15.12 25.96
CA TYR A 233 -5.73 14.86 24.71
C TYR A 233 -6.51 16.12 24.27
N GLU A 234 -6.11 16.68 23.14
CA GLU A 234 -6.81 17.77 22.46
C GLU A 234 -7.33 17.25 21.11
N PRO A 235 -8.65 17.26 20.89
CA PRO A 235 -9.22 16.69 19.66
C PRO A 235 -8.86 17.54 18.44
N VAL A 236 -8.45 16.87 17.37
CA VAL A 236 -8.30 17.49 16.03
C VAL A 236 -9.66 17.66 15.36
N PHE A 237 -10.63 16.79 15.69
CA PHE A 237 -11.97 16.82 15.13
C PHE A 237 -13.07 17.00 16.17
N SER A 238 -14.10 17.78 15.83
CA SER A 238 -15.37 17.76 16.54
C SER A 238 -16.30 16.71 15.95
N VAL A 239 -16.90 15.88 16.81
CA VAL A 239 -17.96 14.94 16.45
C VAL A 239 -19.29 15.50 16.95
N GLU A 240 -20.19 15.84 16.03
CA GLU A 240 -21.52 16.37 16.34
C GLU A 240 -22.59 15.34 15.99
N GLU A 241 -23.33 14.82 16.98
CA GLU A 241 -24.53 14.02 16.73
C GLU A 241 -25.63 14.90 16.11
N LYS A 242 -26.29 14.39 15.07
CA LYS A 242 -27.35 15.07 14.30
C LYS A 242 -28.69 14.43 14.60
N GLU A 243 -29.38 14.96 15.61
CA GLU A 243 -30.68 14.44 16.06
C GLU A 243 -31.81 14.66 15.03
N ASP A 244 -31.63 15.62 14.13
CA ASP A 244 -32.55 15.97 13.05
C ASP A 244 -32.35 15.16 11.76
N MET A 245 -31.33 14.31 11.72
CA MET A 245 -31.01 13.45 10.58
C MET A 245 -31.18 11.97 10.92
N SER A 246 -31.49 11.17 9.92
CA SER A 246 -31.60 9.71 10.05
C SER A 246 -30.90 8.98 8.91
N VAL A 247 -30.84 7.66 9.00
CA VAL A 247 -30.19 6.81 7.98
C VAL A 247 -30.94 6.81 6.65
N GLU A 248 -32.19 7.26 6.64
CA GLU A 248 -33.03 7.40 5.46
C GLU A 248 -32.70 8.66 4.63
N ASP A 249 -32.05 9.67 5.22
CA ASP A 249 -31.72 10.92 4.52
C ASP A 249 -30.69 10.70 3.41
N ASP A 250 -30.98 11.13 2.19
CA ASP A 250 -30.11 10.91 1.00
C ASP A 250 -28.74 11.60 1.08
N THR A 251 -28.54 12.50 2.04
CA THR A 251 -27.26 13.19 2.28
C THR A 251 -26.36 12.48 3.30
N VAL A 252 -26.88 11.47 3.99
CA VAL A 252 -26.15 10.69 4.99
C VAL A 252 -25.46 9.51 4.33
N TYR A 253 -24.14 9.46 4.48
CA TYR A 253 -23.30 8.35 4.06
C TYR A 253 -23.51 7.15 5.00
N LEU A 254 -23.72 5.96 4.42
CA LEU A 254 -23.82 4.69 5.14
C LEU A 254 -22.64 3.76 4.85
N GLY A 255 -21.59 4.30 4.24
CA GLY A 255 -20.38 3.59 3.84
C GLY A 255 -19.95 3.84 2.40
N GLU A 256 -20.69 4.66 1.65
CA GLU A 256 -20.31 5.02 0.28
C GLU A 256 -18.93 5.69 0.25
N PRO A 257 -18.03 5.32 -0.67
CA PRO A 257 -16.66 5.84 -0.71
C PRO A 257 -16.55 7.35 -0.85
N ASN A 258 -17.45 7.98 -1.62
CA ASN A 258 -17.46 9.42 -1.88
C ASN A 258 -18.86 9.90 -2.31
N LYS A 259 -19.00 11.21 -2.50
CA LYS A 259 -20.26 11.85 -2.93
C LYS A 259 -20.87 11.27 -4.20
N ASN A 260 -20.06 10.95 -5.22
CA ASN A 260 -20.56 10.37 -6.46
C ASN A 260 -21.19 8.99 -6.23
N HIS A 261 -20.65 8.24 -5.26
CA HIS A 261 -21.21 6.95 -4.87
C HIS A 261 -22.52 7.11 -4.12
N LEU A 262 -22.63 8.10 -3.22
CA LEU A 262 -23.87 8.42 -2.52
C LEU A 262 -24.99 8.78 -3.52
N GLU A 263 -24.71 9.68 -4.46
CA GLU A 263 -25.67 10.23 -5.42
C GLU A 263 -25.94 9.34 -6.65
N ASN A 264 -25.30 8.17 -6.77
CA ASN A 264 -25.35 7.29 -7.94
C ASN A 264 -24.93 7.97 -9.25
N SER A 265 -23.95 8.89 -9.17
CA SER A 265 -23.43 9.67 -10.30
C SER A 265 -22.00 9.29 -10.68
N GLN A 266 -21.56 8.09 -10.27
CA GLN A 266 -20.23 7.53 -10.49
C GLN A 266 -19.84 7.57 -11.97
N LYS A 267 -18.68 8.17 -12.25
CA LYS A 267 -18.02 8.17 -13.56
C LYS A 267 -16.52 8.08 -13.37
N GLY A 268 -15.83 7.53 -14.36
CA GLY A 268 -14.38 7.50 -14.38
C GLY A 268 -13.74 8.91 -14.46
N PRO A 269 -12.43 9.03 -14.23
CA PRO A 269 -11.49 7.92 -13.98
C PRO A 269 -11.70 7.28 -12.60
N TYR A 270 -11.42 5.99 -12.52
CA TYR A 270 -11.51 5.22 -11.28
C TYR A 270 -10.13 5.03 -10.68
N ASN A 271 -9.98 5.36 -9.40
CA ASN A 271 -8.71 5.44 -8.68
C ASN A 271 -8.92 5.22 -7.17
N ALA A 272 -7.90 5.49 -6.36
CA ALA A 272 -7.94 5.36 -4.90
C ALA A 272 -8.90 6.33 -4.17
N HIS A 273 -9.47 7.33 -4.85
CA HIS A 273 -10.48 8.24 -4.30
C HIS A 273 -11.88 8.02 -4.89
N ASN A 274 -11.95 7.32 -6.03
CA ASN A 274 -13.17 7.05 -6.77
C ASN A 274 -13.13 5.61 -7.29
N PRO A 275 -13.39 4.59 -6.45
CA PRO A 275 -13.39 3.21 -6.91
C PRO A 275 -14.55 2.91 -7.87
N PHE A 276 -14.42 1.86 -8.66
CA PHE A 276 -15.52 1.29 -9.44
C PHE A 276 -16.18 0.18 -8.63
N ILE A 277 -17.49 0.24 -8.42
CA ILE A 277 -18.26 -0.87 -7.83
C ILE A 277 -18.42 -1.95 -8.89
N ALA A 278 -17.52 -2.93 -8.90
CA ALA A 278 -17.44 -3.93 -9.96
C ALA A 278 -18.20 -5.22 -9.59
N PRO A 279 -18.99 -5.80 -10.51
CA PRO A 279 -19.56 -7.12 -10.30
C PRO A 279 -18.48 -8.20 -10.27
N ILE A 280 -18.64 -9.17 -9.37
CA ILE A 280 -17.88 -10.42 -9.42
C ILE A 280 -18.62 -11.35 -10.37
N ALA A 281 -18.03 -11.59 -11.54
CA ALA A 281 -18.61 -12.45 -12.57
C ALA A 281 -18.52 -13.94 -12.21
N GLU A 282 -17.41 -14.35 -11.57
CA GLU A 282 -17.17 -15.73 -11.16
C GLU A 282 -16.26 -15.75 -9.93
N SER A 283 -16.46 -16.72 -9.04
CA SER A 283 -15.54 -16.99 -7.95
C SER A 283 -15.56 -18.47 -7.60
N ARG A 284 -14.37 -19.03 -7.36
CA ARG A 284 -14.21 -20.45 -7.04
C ARG A 284 -13.03 -20.69 -6.12
N GLU A 285 -13.08 -21.83 -5.44
CA GLU A 285 -11.96 -22.35 -4.68
C GLU A 285 -10.91 -22.95 -5.64
N VAL A 286 -9.63 -22.72 -5.36
CA VAL A 286 -8.49 -23.24 -6.14
C VAL A 286 -7.75 -24.33 -5.37
N PHE A 287 -7.79 -24.32 -4.04
CA PHE A 287 -7.25 -25.42 -3.24
C PHE A 287 -8.24 -26.58 -3.17
N THR A 288 -7.72 -27.78 -2.96
CA THR A 288 -8.56 -28.99 -2.73
C THR A 288 -8.62 -29.37 -1.25
N VAL A 289 -7.79 -28.75 -0.42
CA VAL A 289 -7.78 -28.92 1.05
C VAL A 289 -8.92 -28.17 1.73
N LYS A 290 -9.32 -28.64 2.91
CA LYS A 290 -10.49 -28.10 3.64
C LYS A 290 -10.13 -27.07 4.71
N ASP A 291 -8.90 -27.08 5.20
CA ASP A 291 -8.42 -26.24 6.31
C ASP A 291 -7.78 -24.93 5.84
N ARG A 292 -7.63 -24.75 4.52
CA ARG A 292 -7.11 -23.55 3.87
C ARG A 292 -7.90 -23.28 2.60
N ASN A 293 -8.06 -22.01 2.26
CA ASN A 293 -8.74 -21.57 1.06
C ASN A 293 -7.79 -20.72 0.21
N CYS A 294 -7.90 -20.84 -1.11
CA CYS A 294 -7.36 -19.90 -2.07
C CYS A 294 -8.40 -19.63 -3.14
N LEU A 295 -8.79 -18.37 -3.25
CA LEU A 295 -9.88 -17.92 -4.10
C LEU A 295 -9.33 -17.51 -5.45
N HIS A 296 -10.01 -17.95 -6.49
CA HIS A 296 -10.00 -17.31 -7.80
C HIS A 296 -11.26 -16.46 -7.91
N VAL A 297 -11.10 -15.18 -8.26
CA VAL A 297 -12.20 -14.22 -8.40
C VAL A 297 -12.05 -13.47 -9.72
N GLU A 298 -13.09 -13.46 -10.54
CA GLU A 298 -13.18 -12.69 -11.78
C GLU A 298 -14.00 -11.42 -11.55
N VAL A 299 -13.34 -10.27 -11.60
CA VAL A 299 -13.95 -8.96 -11.48
C VAL A 299 -14.24 -8.40 -12.87
N ASP A 300 -15.51 -8.16 -13.18
CA ASP A 300 -15.93 -7.61 -14.47
C ASP A 300 -15.86 -6.09 -14.44
N ILE A 301 -15.06 -5.53 -15.34
CA ILE A 301 -14.85 -4.08 -15.49
C ILE A 301 -15.55 -3.52 -16.74
N SER A 302 -16.39 -4.30 -17.41
CA SER A 302 -17.13 -3.86 -18.59
C SER A 302 -18.01 -2.65 -18.30
N GLY A 303 -18.07 -1.72 -19.26
CA GLY A 303 -18.84 -0.49 -19.15
C GLY A 303 -18.23 0.59 -18.23
N SER A 304 -17.21 0.28 -17.44
CA SER A 304 -16.52 1.26 -16.59
C SER A 304 -15.58 2.19 -17.40
N GLY A 305 -15.06 1.71 -18.53
CA GLY A 305 -13.97 2.38 -19.25
C GLY A 305 -12.59 2.21 -18.60
N MET A 306 -12.48 1.44 -17.52
CA MET A 306 -11.19 1.04 -16.96
C MET A 306 -10.43 0.14 -17.94
N THR A 307 -9.11 0.25 -17.88
CA THR A 307 -8.18 -0.62 -18.59
C THR A 307 -7.12 -1.13 -17.62
N TYR A 308 -6.59 -2.31 -17.90
CA TYR A 308 -5.41 -2.83 -17.20
C TYR A 308 -4.46 -3.44 -18.22
N THR A 309 -3.19 -3.54 -17.83
CA THR A 309 -2.15 -4.26 -18.55
C THR A 309 -1.74 -5.47 -17.74
N THR A 310 -1.47 -6.59 -18.40
CA THR A 310 -0.99 -7.81 -17.75
C THR A 310 0.21 -7.51 -16.83
N GLY A 311 0.13 -7.96 -15.58
CA GLY A 311 1.11 -7.69 -14.53
C GLY A 311 0.81 -6.46 -13.66
N ASP A 312 -0.25 -5.70 -13.96
CA ASP A 312 -0.79 -4.67 -13.06
C ASP A 312 -1.37 -5.27 -11.77
N HIS A 313 -1.70 -4.39 -10.82
CA HIS A 313 -2.40 -4.74 -9.58
C HIS A 313 -3.84 -4.26 -9.61
N ILE A 314 -4.72 -4.98 -8.92
CA ILE A 314 -6.06 -4.52 -8.59
C ILE A 314 -6.17 -4.34 -7.08
N ALA A 315 -6.66 -3.18 -6.65
CA ALA A 315 -6.96 -2.91 -5.25
C ALA A 315 -8.43 -3.20 -4.97
N VAL A 316 -8.69 -3.99 -3.93
CA VAL A 316 -10.02 -4.37 -3.45
C VAL A 316 -10.31 -3.63 -2.15
N TRP A 317 -11.42 -2.91 -2.11
CA TRP A 317 -11.86 -2.16 -0.92
C TRP A 317 -12.67 -3.07 0.00
N PRO A 318 -12.20 -3.32 1.23
CA PRO A 318 -12.88 -4.24 2.14
C PRO A 318 -13.95 -3.56 2.99
N THR A 319 -14.69 -4.38 3.73
CA THR A 319 -15.50 -3.99 4.88
C THR A 319 -15.06 -4.81 6.09
N ASN A 320 -15.08 -4.21 7.29
CA ASN A 320 -14.84 -4.95 8.52
C ASN A 320 -15.92 -6.02 8.74
N ALA A 321 -15.54 -7.11 9.40
CA ALA A 321 -16.45 -8.17 9.81
C ALA A 321 -17.47 -7.63 10.84
N GLY A 322 -18.74 -7.96 10.67
CA GLY A 322 -19.83 -7.50 11.52
C GLY A 322 -19.63 -7.81 13.00
N MET A 323 -19.09 -8.99 13.31
CA MET A 323 -18.75 -9.35 14.69
C MET A 323 -17.69 -8.43 15.32
N GLU A 324 -16.69 -7.98 14.55
CA GLU A 324 -15.66 -7.07 15.06
C GLU A 324 -16.18 -5.64 15.17
N VAL A 325 -17.06 -5.21 14.26
CA VAL A 325 -17.79 -3.93 14.37
C VAL A 325 -18.67 -3.94 15.64
N ASP A 326 -19.44 -4.99 15.86
CA ASP A 326 -20.30 -5.11 17.05
C ASP A 326 -19.46 -5.16 18.33
N ARG A 327 -18.31 -5.85 18.33
CA ARG A 327 -17.36 -5.86 19.45
C ARG A 327 -16.85 -4.46 19.73
N PHE A 328 -16.37 -3.75 18.70
CA PHE A 328 -15.85 -2.40 18.81
C PHE A 328 -16.88 -1.43 19.39
N LEU A 329 -18.08 -1.39 18.81
CA LEU A 329 -19.15 -0.49 19.27
C LEU A 329 -19.55 -0.79 20.73
N LYS A 330 -19.60 -2.06 21.14
CA LYS A 330 -19.88 -2.43 22.54
C LYS A 330 -18.75 -2.01 23.48
N THR A 331 -17.50 -2.27 23.10
CA THR A 331 -16.32 -1.91 23.90
C THR A 331 -16.27 -0.42 24.21
N PHE A 332 -16.67 0.44 23.27
CA PHE A 332 -16.66 1.90 23.45
C PHE A 332 -18.03 2.51 23.78
N GLY A 333 -19.03 1.70 24.13
CA GLY A 333 -20.35 2.21 24.57
C GLY A 333 -21.20 2.86 23.46
N LEU A 334 -20.95 2.51 22.19
CA LEU A 334 -21.61 3.06 21.00
C LEU A 334 -22.70 2.15 20.41
N ASP A 335 -22.91 0.94 20.96
CA ASP A 335 -23.85 -0.07 20.42
C ASP A 335 -25.29 0.46 20.27
N SER A 336 -25.81 1.14 21.30
CA SER A 336 -27.15 1.76 21.27
C SER A 336 -27.25 2.98 20.35
N LYS A 337 -26.10 3.58 20.01
CA LYS A 337 -25.98 4.75 19.14
C LYS A 337 -25.50 4.38 17.72
N ARG A 338 -25.41 3.10 17.36
CA ARG A 338 -24.74 2.67 16.12
C ARG A 338 -25.27 3.36 14.86
N HIS A 339 -26.57 3.67 14.81
CA HIS A 339 -27.24 4.32 13.68
C HIS A 339 -27.45 5.83 13.89
N THR A 340 -26.98 6.41 14.99
CA THR A 340 -26.97 7.86 15.20
C THR A 340 -26.08 8.50 14.14
N VAL A 341 -26.63 9.52 13.48
CA VAL A 341 -25.91 10.31 12.48
C VAL A 341 -24.94 11.26 13.19
N ILE A 342 -23.71 11.32 12.70
CA ILE A 342 -22.63 12.18 13.17
C ILE A 342 -22.07 13.01 12.03
N SER A 343 -21.70 14.25 12.34
CA SER A 343 -20.88 15.10 11.47
C SER A 343 -19.50 15.27 12.08
N LEU A 344 -18.47 15.06 11.26
CA LEU A 344 -17.08 15.25 11.64
C LEU A 344 -16.57 16.56 11.02
N LYS A 345 -16.00 17.45 11.82
CA LYS A 345 -15.40 18.70 11.34
C LYS A 345 -14.01 18.88 11.91
N GLY A 346 -13.07 19.31 11.09
CA GLY A 346 -11.76 19.75 11.56
C GLY A 346 -11.90 20.97 12.45
N LEU A 347 -11.28 20.93 13.63
CA LEU A 347 -11.16 22.10 14.51
C LEU A 347 -10.06 23.06 14.03
N ASP A 348 -9.19 22.59 13.15
CA ASP A 348 -8.12 23.33 12.50
C ASP A 348 -8.32 23.38 10.98
N PRO A 349 -8.01 24.50 10.28
CA PRO A 349 -8.16 24.62 8.83
C PRO A 349 -7.32 23.64 7.99
N THR A 350 -6.29 23.03 8.57
CA THR A 350 -5.42 22.05 7.91
C THR A 350 -5.87 20.61 8.18
N ALA A 351 -6.80 20.39 9.13
CA ALA A 351 -7.30 19.08 9.46
C ALA A 351 -8.19 18.52 8.34
N LYS A 352 -7.71 17.46 7.68
CA LYS A 352 -8.46 16.73 6.65
C LYS A 352 -9.39 15.71 7.31
N VAL A 353 -10.69 15.81 7.02
CA VAL A 353 -11.68 14.85 7.50
C VAL A 353 -11.42 13.47 6.84
N PRO A 354 -11.18 12.40 7.61
CA PRO A 354 -10.65 11.12 7.09
C PRO A 354 -11.64 10.28 6.26
N PHE A 355 -12.94 10.56 6.36
CA PHE A 355 -13.99 9.85 5.64
C PHE A 355 -15.21 10.73 5.36
N PRO A 356 -16.08 10.36 4.39
CA PRO A 356 -17.28 11.12 4.08
C PRO A 356 -18.19 11.36 5.28
N THR A 357 -18.75 12.56 5.38
CA THR A 357 -19.62 12.99 6.50
C THR A 357 -20.69 13.96 6.00
N PRO A 358 -21.94 13.96 6.53
CA PRO A 358 -22.45 13.22 7.70
C PRO A 358 -22.57 11.70 7.48
N THR A 359 -22.29 10.90 8.52
CA THR A 359 -22.29 9.42 8.47
C THR A 359 -22.83 8.84 9.78
N THR A 360 -22.86 7.52 9.95
CA THR A 360 -23.19 6.89 11.25
C THR A 360 -21.96 6.33 11.93
N TYR A 361 -22.02 6.09 13.25
CA TYR A 361 -20.96 5.36 13.96
C TYR A 361 -20.71 3.97 13.35
N ASP A 362 -21.76 3.23 12.98
CA ASP A 362 -21.63 1.92 12.32
C ASP A 362 -20.90 2.05 10.99
N ALA A 363 -21.31 2.98 10.12
CA ALA A 363 -20.69 3.16 8.81
C ALA A 363 -19.22 3.58 8.90
N ALA A 364 -18.88 4.50 9.81
CA ALA A 364 -17.50 4.91 10.07
C ALA A 364 -16.62 3.72 10.49
N VAL A 365 -17.06 2.95 11.49
CA VAL A 365 -16.33 1.78 12.00
C VAL A 365 -16.27 0.65 10.97
N ARG A 366 -17.33 0.45 10.19
CA ARG A 366 -17.46 -0.68 9.25
C ARG A 366 -16.63 -0.50 7.98
N TYR A 367 -16.58 0.71 7.44
CA TYR A 367 -16.03 0.97 6.10
C TYR A 367 -14.81 1.89 6.08
N HIS A 368 -14.50 2.59 7.18
CA HIS A 368 -13.51 3.66 7.15
C HIS A 368 -12.39 3.53 8.19
N ILE A 369 -12.60 2.78 9.29
CA ILE A 369 -11.61 2.63 10.36
C ILE A 369 -11.06 1.21 10.37
N GLU A 370 -9.74 1.05 10.43
CA GLU A 370 -9.06 -0.24 10.55
C GLU A 370 -9.07 -0.73 12.00
N ILE A 371 -10.14 -1.42 12.38
CA ILE A 371 -10.34 -1.90 13.77
C ILE A 371 -9.68 -3.24 14.06
N CYS A 372 -9.12 -3.91 13.05
CA CYS A 372 -8.53 -5.25 13.15
C CYS A 372 -7.00 -5.24 13.14
N ALA A 373 -6.35 -4.07 13.01
CA ALA A 373 -4.90 -3.95 13.02
C ALA A 373 -4.28 -4.27 14.39
N PRO A 374 -2.98 -4.62 14.42
CA PRO A 374 -2.20 -4.64 15.66
C PRO A 374 -2.33 -3.33 16.43
N VAL A 375 -2.45 -3.44 17.74
CA VAL A 375 -2.64 -2.27 18.62
C VAL A 375 -1.33 -1.50 18.78
N SER A 376 -1.40 -0.17 18.67
CA SER A 376 -0.29 0.70 19.03
C SER A 376 -0.17 0.81 20.56
N ARG A 377 1.07 0.63 21.06
CA ARG A 377 1.38 0.85 22.47
C ARG A 377 1.16 2.30 22.89
N GLN A 378 1.51 3.26 22.03
CA GLN A 378 1.26 4.67 22.28
C GLN A 378 -0.25 4.95 22.39
N PHE A 379 -1.07 4.34 21.54
CA PHE A 379 -2.51 4.55 21.62
C PHE A 379 -3.13 3.95 22.89
N MET A 380 -2.62 2.82 23.38
CA MET A 380 -3.02 2.31 24.71
C MET A 380 -2.73 3.30 25.84
N ALA A 381 -1.57 3.98 25.78
CA ALA A 381 -1.24 5.03 26.75
C ALA A 381 -2.23 6.20 26.68
N THR A 382 -2.61 6.63 25.47
CA THR A 382 -3.62 7.68 25.25
C THR A 382 -4.98 7.28 25.83
N LEU A 383 -5.43 6.05 25.60
CA LEU A 383 -6.74 5.58 26.06
C LEU A 383 -6.84 5.49 27.59
N ALA A 384 -5.73 5.27 28.30
CA ALA A 384 -5.72 5.12 29.76
C ALA A 384 -6.42 6.26 30.51
N ALA A 385 -6.36 7.50 29.99
CA ALA A 385 -7.03 8.65 30.59
C ALA A 385 -8.58 8.54 30.60
N PHE A 386 -9.15 7.69 29.75
CA PHE A 386 -10.59 7.49 29.56
C PHE A 386 -11.08 6.14 30.10
N ALA A 387 -10.23 5.43 30.85
CA ALA A 387 -10.59 4.14 31.40
C ALA A 387 -11.80 4.24 32.35
N PRO A 388 -12.68 3.22 32.39
CA PRO A 388 -13.95 3.28 33.13
C PRO A 388 -13.77 3.28 34.65
N ASN A 389 -12.63 2.82 35.14
CA ASN A 389 -12.29 2.74 36.57
C ASN A 389 -10.76 2.83 36.79
N GLU A 390 -10.35 3.00 38.05
CA GLU A 390 -8.94 3.20 38.41
C GLU A 390 -8.06 1.97 38.18
N GLU A 391 -8.61 0.76 38.29
CA GLU A 391 -7.92 -0.49 37.98
C GLU A 391 -7.59 -0.57 36.48
N ALA A 392 -8.58 -0.34 35.63
CA ALA A 392 -8.41 -0.32 34.17
C ALA A 392 -7.44 0.80 33.73
N LYS A 393 -7.50 1.96 34.37
CA LYS A 393 -6.57 3.08 34.12
C LYS A 393 -5.12 2.68 34.38
N LYS A 394 -4.85 2.06 35.54
CA LYS A 394 -3.49 1.61 35.91
C LYS A 394 -2.98 0.54 34.95
N GLU A 395 -3.82 -0.40 34.56
CA GLU A 395 -3.45 -1.47 33.66
C GLU A 395 -3.15 -0.95 32.25
N ALA A 396 -4.02 -0.10 31.69
CA ALA A 396 -3.77 0.52 30.38
C ALA A 396 -2.55 1.44 30.38
N ALA A 397 -2.33 2.20 31.46
CA ALA A 397 -1.12 3.02 31.60
C ALA A 397 0.16 2.16 31.65
N ARG A 398 0.12 1.00 32.33
CA ARG A 398 1.23 0.05 32.33
C ARG A 398 1.47 -0.52 30.94
N LEU A 399 0.42 -0.99 30.26
CA LEU A 399 0.51 -1.48 28.89
C LEU A 399 1.08 -0.42 27.93
N GLY A 400 0.76 0.86 28.13
CA GLY A 400 1.30 1.94 27.32
C GLY A 400 2.79 2.27 27.59
N SER A 401 3.27 2.00 28.80
CA SER A 401 4.62 2.41 29.25
C SER A 401 5.67 1.30 29.26
N ASP A 402 5.26 0.04 29.34
CA ASP A 402 6.15 -1.12 29.43
C ASP A 402 6.07 -1.97 28.14
N ALA A 403 7.09 -1.85 27.28
CA ALA A 403 7.13 -2.50 25.98
C ALA A 403 7.12 -4.04 26.07
N ASP A 404 7.84 -4.61 27.04
CA ASP A 404 7.87 -6.07 27.23
C ASP A 404 6.52 -6.59 27.73
N TYR A 405 5.89 -5.86 28.67
CA TYR A 405 4.56 -6.20 29.15
C TYR A 405 3.50 -6.09 28.05
N PHE A 406 3.55 -5.02 27.25
CA PHE A 406 2.69 -4.85 26.09
C PHE A 406 2.86 -5.98 25.08
N LYS A 407 4.11 -6.38 24.81
CA LYS A 407 4.41 -7.50 23.91
C LYS A 407 3.84 -8.82 24.42
N ASP A 408 4.04 -9.15 25.69
CA ASP A 408 3.54 -10.38 26.31
C ASP A 408 2.00 -10.45 26.32
N LYS A 409 1.34 -9.35 26.66
CA LYS A 409 -0.13 -9.33 26.85
C LYS A 409 -0.93 -9.07 25.58
N ILE A 410 -0.43 -8.24 24.68
CA ILE A 410 -1.20 -7.71 23.56
C ILE A 410 -0.59 -8.16 22.23
N SER A 411 0.65 -7.73 21.93
CA SER A 411 1.21 -7.89 20.58
C SER A 411 1.47 -9.36 20.21
N SER A 412 2.01 -10.16 21.13
CA SER A 412 2.29 -11.58 20.89
C SER A 412 1.02 -12.41 20.65
N GLN A 413 -0.13 -11.93 21.11
CA GLN A 413 -1.43 -12.54 20.88
C GLN A 413 -2.14 -11.97 19.65
N MET A 414 -1.61 -10.91 19.02
CA MET A 414 -2.22 -10.21 17.89
C MET A 414 -3.65 -9.74 18.18
N LEU A 415 -3.89 -9.24 19.40
CA LEU A 415 -5.19 -8.67 19.75
C LEU A 415 -5.46 -7.40 18.92
N ASN A 416 -6.70 -7.25 18.47
CA ASN A 416 -7.18 -5.99 17.94
C ASN A 416 -7.56 -5.01 19.06
N ILE A 417 -7.84 -3.75 18.74
CA ILE A 417 -8.07 -2.71 19.77
C ILE A 417 -9.24 -3.03 20.70
N ALA A 418 -10.35 -3.54 20.17
CA ALA A 418 -11.51 -3.88 20.98
C ALA A 418 -11.21 -5.08 21.90
N GLN A 419 -10.47 -6.08 21.41
CA GLN A 419 -10.01 -7.22 22.21
C GLN A 419 -9.02 -6.81 23.31
N ALA A 420 -8.05 -5.94 22.99
CA ALA A 420 -7.07 -5.44 23.94
C ALA A 420 -7.74 -4.67 25.07
N ILE A 421 -8.67 -3.78 24.74
CA ILE A 421 -9.43 -3.01 25.74
C ILE A 421 -10.35 -3.92 26.57
N SER A 422 -11.02 -4.89 25.95
CA SER A 422 -11.81 -5.89 26.68
C SER A 422 -10.97 -6.80 27.59
N ALA A 423 -9.68 -7.00 27.28
CA ALA A 423 -8.75 -7.73 28.15
C ALA A 423 -8.33 -6.90 29.38
N VAL A 424 -8.35 -5.57 29.27
CA VAL A 424 -8.11 -4.66 30.41
C VAL A 424 -9.34 -4.56 31.31
N SER A 425 -10.54 -4.39 30.73
CA SER A 425 -11.80 -4.32 31.49
C SER A 425 -12.99 -4.76 30.65
N SER A 426 -13.93 -5.47 31.27
CA SER A 426 -15.23 -5.81 30.65
C SER A 426 -16.23 -4.64 30.65
N GLU A 427 -15.97 -3.59 31.42
CA GLU A 427 -16.83 -2.39 31.44
C GLU A 427 -16.63 -1.58 30.15
N PRO A 428 -17.70 -1.05 29.52
CA PRO A 428 -17.57 -0.22 28.33
C PRO A 428 -16.77 1.06 28.59
N TRP A 429 -15.81 1.34 27.71
CA TRP A 429 -14.95 2.53 27.72
C TRP A 429 -15.68 3.74 27.10
N SER A 430 -16.87 4.02 27.61
CA SER A 430 -17.82 5.01 27.06
C SER A 430 -17.34 6.47 27.20
N ALA A 431 -16.33 6.70 28.03
CA ALA A 431 -15.72 8.03 28.19
C ALA A 431 -14.74 8.37 27.07
N VAL A 432 -14.32 7.39 26.25
CA VAL A 432 -13.43 7.62 25.11
C VAL A 432 -14.20 8.43 24.04
N PRO A 433 -13.76 9.65 23.70
CA PRO A 433 -14.39 10.42 22.64
C PRO A 433 -14.22 9.71 21.30
N PHE A 434 -15.25 9.71 20.45
CA PHE A 434 -15.13 9.11 19.13
C PHE A 434 -14.06 9.80 18.25
N SER A 435 -13.80 11.10 18.46
CA SER A 435 -12.67 11.79 17.83
C SER A 435 -11.34 11.12 18.18
N CYS A 436 -11.15 10.66 19.42
CA CYS A 436 -9.92 9.99 19.84
C CYS A 436 -9.72 8.66 19.09
N LEU A 437 -10.83 7.93 18.84
CA LEU A 437 -10.80 6.69 18.05
C LEU A 437 -10.51 6.94 16.57
N VAL A 438 -11.14 7.97 15.97
CA VAL A 438 -10.89 8.39 14.58
C VAL A 438 -9.44 8.87 14.41
N GLU A 439 -8.88 9.48 15.45
CA GLU A 439 -7.55 10.06 15.44
C GLU A 439 -6.42 9.06 15.75
N GLY A 440 -6.71 8.01 16.51
CA GLY A 440 -5.71 7.04 16.95
C GLY A 440 -5.74 5.70 16.21
N LEU A 441 -6.71 5.50 15.33
CA LEU A 441 -6.81 4.30 14.49
C LEU A 441 -6.63 4.65 13.02
N ASN A 442 -5.93 3.76 12.31
CA ASN A 442 -5.68 3.92 10.88
C ASN A 442 -6.98 3.86 10.08
N LYS A 443 -6.96 4.50 8.91
CA LYS A 443 -8.01 4.33 7.91
C LYS A 443 -8.01 2.89 7.38
N LEU A 444 -9.20 2.34 7.11
CA LEU A 444 -9.34 1.07 6.42
C LEU A 444 -8.88 1.22 4.96
N GLN A 445 -7.76 0.57 4.62
CA GLN A 445 -7.13 0.69 3.29
C GLN A 445 -7.59 -0.41 2.31
N PRO A 446 -7.64 -0.13 0.99
CA PRO A 446 -7.75 -1.17 -0.03
C PRO A 446 -6.55 -2.14 0.02
N ARG A 447 -6.77 -3.40 -0.35
CA ARG A 447 -5.70 -4.40 -0.45
C ARG A 447 -5.40 -4.72 -1.91
N TYR A 448 -4.13 -4.64 -2.28
CA TYR A 448 -3.66 -4.91 -3.64
C TYR A 448 -3.46 -6.40 -3.87
N TYR A 449 -3.80 -6.85 -5.07
CA TYR A 449 -3.55 -8.20 -5.57
C TYR A 449 -2.93 -8.11 -6.96
N SER A 450 -1.88 -8.88 -7.21
CA SER A 450 -1.31 -9.06 -8.55
C SER A 450 -2.36 -9.70 -9.46
N ILE A 451 -2.68 -9.03 -10.56
CA ILE A 451 -3.70 -9.49 -11.50
C ILE A 451 -3.23 -10.79 -12.12
N SER A 452 -4.07 -11.84 -12.05
CA SER A 452 -3.75 -13.17 -12.56
C SER A 452 -4.32 -13.48 -13.94
N SER A 453 -4.81 -12.46 -14.63
CA SER A 453 -5.29 -12.51 -16.02
C SER A 453 -4.41 -11.73 -16.99
N SER A 454 -4.51 -12.08 -18.26
CA SER A 454 -3.96 -11.28 -19.35
C SER A 454 -5.00 -10.31 -19.91
N SER A 455 -4.61 -9.03 -20.05
CA SER A 455 -5.45 -8.02 -20.70
C SER A 455 -5.60 -8.27 -22.20
N VAL A 456 -4.69 -9.02 -22.83
CA VAL A 456 -4.78 -9.45 -24.24
C VAL A 456 -5.84 -10.53 -24.45
N VAL A 457 -6.09 -11.36 -23.43
CA VAL A 457 -7.07 -12.46 -23.49
C VAL A 457 -8.43 -12.05 -22.94
N GLN A 458 -8.45 -11.33 -21.82
CA GLN A 458 -9.67 -10.87 -21.16
C GLN A 458 -9.58 -9.38 -20.78
N PRO A 459 -9.69 -8.46 -21.75
CA PRO A 459 -9.50 -7.02 -21.51
C PRO A 459 -10.55 -6.39 -20.58
N GLN A 460 -11.69 -7.05 -20.38
CA GLN A 460 -12.82 -6.55 -19.58
C GLN A 460 -13.07 -7.36 -18.30
N LYS A 461 -12.21 -8.34 -17.98
CA LYS A 461 -12.29 -9.13 -16.74
C LYS A 461 -10.93 -9.26 -16.11
N ILE A 462 -10.84 -8.97 -14.81
CA ILE A 462 -9.62 -9.04 -14.02
C ILE A 462 -9.70 -10.25 -13.10
N SER A 463 -8.75 -11.19 -13.23
CA SER A 463 -8.62 -12.30 -12.28
C SER A 463 -7.82 -11.88 -11.04
N VAL A 464 -8.29 -12.28 -9.86
CA VAL A 464 -7.58 -12.19 -8.57
C VAL A 464 -7.33 -13.60 -8.04
N THR A 465 -6.10 -13.86 -7.56
CA THR A 465 -5.74 -15.10 -6.85
C THR A 465 -5.37 -14.77 -5.41
N ALA A 466 -6.25 -15.07 -4.46
CA ALA A 466 -6.10 -14.66 -3.06
C ALA A 466 -6.12 -15.86 -2.11
N VAL A 467 -5.02 -16.11 -1.39
CA VAL A 467 -5.05 -17.04 -0.25
C VAL A 467 -5.86 -16.42 0.89
N VAL A 468 -6.70 -17.19 1.56
CA VAL A 468 -7.49 -16.68 2.68
C VAL A 468 -6.67 -16.68 3.96
N GLU A 469 -6.42 -15.48 4.49
CA GLU A 469 -5.61 -15.30 5.69
C GLU A 469 -6.38 -15.71 6.95
N SER A 470 -5.82 -16.69 7.64
CA SER A 470 -6.37 -17.27 8.87
C SER A 470 -5.21 -17.81 9.72
N LEU A 471 -4.72 -16.96 10.63
CA LEU A 471 -3.52 -17.22 11.41
C LEU A 471 -3.88 -17.68 12.83
N ARG A 472 -3.44 -18.89 13.19
CA ARG A 472 -3.54 -19.42 14.56
C ARG A 472 -2.27 -19.06 15.32
N ILE A 473 -2.40 -18.19 16.31
CA ILE A 473 -1.30 -17.84 17.22
C ILE A 473 -1.26 -18.86 18.38
N PRO A 474 -0.12 -19.52 18.66
CA PRO A 474 0.01 -20.39 19.83
C PRO A 474 -0.34 -19.66 21.13
N GLY A 475 -1.21 -20.26 21.95
CA GLY A 475 -1.66 -19.67 23.22
C GLY A 475 -2.79 -18.65 23.10
N ALA A 476 -3.04 -18.07 21.92
CA ALA A 476 -4.16 -17.15 21.73
C ALA A 476 -5.51 -17.88 21.75
N GLY A 477 -6.49 -17.27 22.43
CA GLY A 477 -7.87 -17.76 22.49
C GLY A 477 -8.69 -17.56 21.21
N HIS A 478 -8.12 -16.94 20.18
CA HIS A 478 -8.79 -16.57 18.95
C HIS A 478 -7.94 -16.97 17.72
N ILE A 479 -8.50 -16.77 16.52
CA ILE A 479 -7.81 -16.91 15.25
C ILE A 479 -7.81 -15.54 14.58
N VAL A 480 -6.64 -15.07 14.18
CA VAL A 480 -6.50 -13.80 13.48
C VAL A 480 -6.94 -13.99 12.03
N LYS A 481 -7.81 -13.10 11.54
CA LYS A 481 -8.41 -13.21 10.21
C LYS A 481 -8.07 -11.97 9.40
N GLY A 482 -7.60 -12.15 8.16
CA GLY A 482 -7.39 -11.03 7.24
C GLY A 482 -8.72 -10.45 6.76
N VAL A 483 -8.87 -9.12 6.82
CA VAL A 483 -10.14 -8.44 6.52
C VAL A 483 -10.60 -8.72 5.07
N THR A 484 -9.80 -8.35 4.07
CA THR A 484 -10.19 -8.46 2.66
C THR A 484 -10.37 -9.89 2.19
N THR A 485 -9.47 -10.79 2.56
CA THR A 485 -9.52 -12.17 2.04
C THR A 485 -10.70 -12.97 2.59
N ASN A 486 -11.10 -12.73 3.85
CA ASN A 486 -12.29 -13.35 4.43
C ASN A 486 -13.58 -12.67 3.92
N TYR A 487 -13.55 -11.37 3.61
CA TYR A 487 -14.64 -10.69 2.89
C TYR A 487 -14.85 -11.27 1.48
N LEU A 488 -13.78 -11.49 0.72
CA LEU A 488 -13.84 -12.18 -0.59
C LEU A 488 -14.36 -13.62 -0.45
N LEU A 489 -14.00 -14.33 0.62
CA LEU A 489 -14.54 -15.66 0.90
C LEU A 489 -16.06 -15.62 1.15
N ALA A 490 -16.56 -14.62 1.88
CA ALA A 490 -17.99 -14.43 2.10
C ALA A 490 -18.74 -14.14 0.77
N LEU A 491 -18.19 -13.26 -0.07
CA LEU A 491 -18.73 -12.99 -1.41
C LEU A 491 -18.75 -14.26 -2.27
N LYS A 492 -17.68 -15.05 -2.24
CA LYS A 492 -17.60 -16.34 -2.93
C LYS A 492 -18.65 -17.32 -2.43
N GLN A 493 -18.83 -17.46 -1.12
CA GLN A 493 -19.85 -18.33 -0.53
C GLN A 493 -21.24 -17.91 -0.99
N LYS A 494 -21.54 -16.60 -0.94
CA LYS A 494 -22.82 -16.06 -1.40
C LYS A 494 -23.06 -16.33 -2.89
N GLN A 495 -22.08 -16.06 -3.74
CA GLN A 495 -22.21 -16.28 -5.19
C GLN A 495 -22.45 -17.76 -5.52
N ASN A 496 -21.86 -18.67 -4.75
CA ASN A 496 -21.97 -20.11 -4.91
C ASN A 496 -23.15 -20.74 -4.13
N GLY A 497 -24.10 -19.92 -3.66
CA GLY A 497 -25.35 -20.40 -3.07
C GLY A 497 -25.21 -21.01 -1.67
N ASP A 498 -24.14 -20.69 -0.93
CA ASP A 498 -24.01 -21.06 0.48
C ASP A 498 -25.18 -20.45 1.28
N PRO A 499 -25.97 -21.25 2.03
CA PRO A 499 -27.09 -20.72 2.82
C PRO A 499 -26.65 -19.77 3.92
N ASP A 500 -25.40 -19.85 4.38
CA ASP A 500 -24.82 -18.96 5.39
C ASP A 500 -23.42 -18.48 4.95
N PRO A 501 -23.33 -17.38 4.18
CA PRO A 501 -22.07 -16.83 3.68
C PRO A 501 -21.30 -16.06 4.77
N SER A 502 -21.14 -16.69 5.93
CA SER A 502 -20.47 -16.15 7.12
C SER A 502 -19.21 -16.97 7.42
N PRO A 503 -18.10 -16.79 6.66
CA PRO A 503 -16.94 -17.65 6.79
C PRO A 503 -16.36 -17.56 8.19
N HIS A 504 -16.16 -18.72 8.82
CA HIS A 504 -15.72 -18.83 10.22
C HIS A 504 -16.65 -18.14 11.24
N GLY A 505 -17.94 -18.00 10.89
CA GLY A 505 -18.92 -17.27 11.70
C GLY A 505 -18.85 -15.76 11.56
N LEU A 506 -17.96 -15.22 10.73
CA LEU A 506 -17.83 -13.78 10.51
C LEU A 506 -18.84 -13.32 9.47
N THR A 507 -19.77 -12.46 9.87
CA THR A 507 -20.70 -11.80 8.95
C THR A 507 -20.02 -10.61 8.25
N TYR A 508 -20.42 -10.31 7.02
CA TYR A 508 -19.95 -9.14 6.27
C TYR A 508 -21.13 -8.41 5.61
N SER A 509 -21.01 -7.10 5.43
CA SER A 509 -22.01 -6.30 4.71
C SER A 509 -21.84 -6.48 3.19
N ILE A 510 -22.17 -7.67 2.70
CA ILE A 510 -21.92 -8.08 1.31
C ILE A 510 -22.77 -7.33 0.27
N THR A 511 -23.91 -6.75 0.66
CA THR A 511 -24.70 -5.85 -0.20
C THR A 511 -24.26 -4.40 -0.10
N GLY A 512 -23.34 -4.07 0.81
CA GLY A 512 -22.76 -2.74 0.93
C GLY A 512 -23.75 -1.65 1.41
N PRO A 513 -23.33 -0.39 1.37
CA PRO A 513 -24.16 0.74 1.79
C PRO A 513 -25.37 0.89 0.87
N ARG A 514 -26.58 1.02 1.44
CA ARG A 514 -27.86 1.11 0.69
C ARG A 514 -28.05 0.01 -0.36
N ASN A 515 -27.51 -1.19 -0.13
CA ASN A 515 -27.53 -2.29 -1.08
C ASN A 515 -26.84 -1.97 -2.43
N LYS A 516 -25.97 -0.96 -2.50
CA LYS A 516 -25.28 -0.56 -3.73
C LYS A 516 -24.33 -1.64 -4.26
N TYR A 517 -23.96 -2.64 -3.44
CA TYR A 517 -23.14 -3.77 -3.84
C TYR A 517 -23.96 -5.07 -4.04
N ASP A 518 -25.29 -4.97 -4.03
CA ASP A 518 -26.18 -6.11 -4.30
C ASP A 518 -25.89 -6.74 -5.68
N GLY A 519 -26.14 -8.03 -5.84
CA GLY A 519 -25.70 -8.78 -7.03
C GLY A 519 -24.22 -9.17 -7.01
N ILE A 520 -23.58 -9.18 -5.83
CA ILE A 520 -22.18 -9.58 -5.60
C ILE A 520 -21.20 -8.62 -6.28
N HIS A 521 -21.17 -7.38 -5.79
CA HIS A 521 -20.19 -6.40 -6.23
C HIS A 521 -19.14 -6.13 -5.17
N VAL A 522 -18.01 -5.57 -5.61
CA VAL A 522 -16.92 -5.13 -4.75
C VAL A 522 -16.30 -3.86 -5.31
N PRO A 523 -16.01 -2.83 -4.48
CA PRO A 523 -15.34 -1.63 -4.98
C PRO A 523 -13.87 -1.93 -5.26
N VAL A 524 -13.41 -1.53 -6.45
CA VAL A 524 -12.06 -1.80 -6.94
C VAL A 524 -11.46 -0.62 -7.68
N HIS A 525 -10.14 -0.59 -7.80
CA HIS A 525 -9.44 0.21 -8.80
C HIS A 525 -8.18 -0.53 -9.28
N VAL A 526 -7.64 -0.11 -10.41
CA VAL A 526 -6.38 -0.67 -10.96
C VAL A 526 -5.23 0.25 -10.57
N ARG A 527 -4.11 -0.34 -10.15
CA ARG A 527 -2.82 0.34 -10.01
C ARG A 527 -1.88 -0.22 -11.08
N HIS A 528 -1.38 0.66 -11.93
CA HIS A 528 -0.43 0.27 -12.96
C HIS A 528 0.94 -0.03 -12.34
N SER A 529 1.59 -1.08 -12.84
CA SER A 529 2.89 -1.54 -12.35
C SER A 529 3.95 -1.56 -13.45
N ASN A 530 5.22 -1.51 -13.06
CA ASN A 530 6.35 -1.74 -13.96
C ASN A 530 6.61 -3.24 -14.21
N PHE A 531 5.90 -4.14 -13.51
CA PHE A 531 6.03 -5.59 -13.66
C PHE A 531 5.36 -6.06 -14.95
N LYS A 532 6.13 -6.09 -16.05
CA LYS A 532 5.60 -6.22 -17.42
C LYS A 532 6.38 -7.23 -18.24
N LEU A 533 5.68 -7.91 -19.14
CA LEU A 533 6.30 -8.73 -20.17
C LEU A 533 7.24 -7.89 -21.05
N PRO A 534 8.29 -8.50 -21.65
CA PRO A 534 9.13 -7.80 -22.60
C PRO A 534 8.32 -7.40 -23.83
N SER A 535 8.55 -6.19 -24.34
CA SER A 535 7.87 -5.69 -25.55
C SER A 535 8.10 -6.55 -26.80
N ASN A 536 9.21 -7.28 -26.86
CA ASN A 536 9.48 -8.27 -27.89
C ASN A 536 9.11 -9.68 -27.39
N PRO A 537 8.06 -10.32 -27.93
CA PRO A 537 7.61 -11.64 -27.46
C PRO A 537 8.64 -12.76 -27.69
N ASN A 538 9.58 -12.59 -28.63
CA ASN A 538 10.67 -13.56 -28.90
C ASN A 538 11.70 -13.63 -27.77
N LYS A 539 11.76 -12.62 -26.89
CA LYS A 539 12.66 -12.68 -25.73
C LYS A 539 12.22 -13.83 -24.80
N PRO A 540 13.16 -14.65 -24.32
CA PRO A 540 12.85 -15.62 -23.31
C PRO A 540 12.47 -14.96 -21.99
N ILE A 541 11.69 -15.65 -21.17
CA ILE A 541 11.38 -15.23 -19.81
C ILE A 541 11.58 -16.38 -18.82
N ILE A 542 12.05 -16.03 -17.63
CA ILE A 542 12.18 -16.92 -16.48
C ILE A 542 11.34 -16.32 -15.36
N MET A 543 10.42 -17.12 -14.83
CA MET A 543 9.44 -16.70 -13.82
C MET A 543 9.60 -17.58 -12.59
N VAL A 544 9.66 -16.97 -11.41
CA VAL A 544 9.80 -17.66 -10.12
C VAL A 544 8.70 -17.19 -9.19
N GLY A 545 7.70 -18.04 -8.95
CA GLY A 545 6.49 -17.65 -8.22
C GLY A 545 5.85 -18.81 -7.48
N PRO A 546 6.30 -19.14 -6.25
CA PRO A 546 5.62 -20.11 -5.41
C PRO A 546 4.35 -19.55 -4.78
N GLY A 547 3.38 -20.43 -4.50
CA GLY A 547 2.09 -20.06 -3.93
C GLY A 547 1.37 -19.03 -4.80
N THR A 548 0.76 -18.03 -4.16
CA THR A 548 0.08 -16.92 -4.85
C THR A 548 1.03 -16.03 -5.65
N GLY A 549 2.34 -16.15 -5.48
CA GLY A 549 3.34 -15.53 -6.37
C GLY A 549 3.22 -15.98 -7.84
N VAL A 550 2.49 -17.06 -8.13
CA VAL A 550 2.19 -17.47 -9.51
C VAL A 550 1.15 -16.56 -10.19
N ALA A 551 0.45 -15.69 -9.45
CA ALA A 551 -0.65 -14.88 -9.95
C ALA A 551 -0.29 -14.11 -11.24
N PRO A 552 0.70 -13.19 -11.26
CA PRO A 552 1.02 -12.46 -12.49
C PRO A 552 1.56 -13.37 -13.59
N PHE A 553 2.20 -14.50 -13.24
CA PHE A 553 2.73 -15.46 -14.20
C PHE A 553 1.64 -16.27 -14.89
N ARG A 554 0.49 -16.49 -14.25
CA ARG A 554 -0.70 -16.99 -14.95
C ARG A 554 -1.08 -16.04 -16.09
N GLY A 555 -1.14 -14.73 -15.82
CA GLY A 555 -1.37 -13.70 -16.84
C GLY A 555 -0.31 -13.70 -17.94
N PHE A 556 0.97 -13.78 -17.59
CA PHE A 556 2.08 -13.79 -18.56
C PHE A 556 2.03 -15.01 -19.48
N VAL A 557 1.80 -16.21 -18.93
CA VAL A 557 1.69 -17.44 -19.72
C VAL A 557 0.41 -17.42 -20.57
N GLN A 558 -0.71 -16.95 -20.03
CA GLN A 558 -1.97 -16.80 -20.77
C GLN A 558 -1.78 -15.88 -21.98
N GLU A 559 -1.09 -14.75 -21.82
CA GLU A 559 -0.78 -13.82 -22.90
C GLU A 559 0.12 -14.45 -23.96
N ARG A 560 1.25 -15.05 -23.55
CA ARG A 560 2.20 -15.67 -24.47
C ARG A 560 1.57 -16.85 -25.24
N ALA A 561 0.72 -17.63 -24.58
CA ALA A 561 -0.03 -18.69 -25.23
C ALA A 561 -1.01 -18.14 -26.28
N GLU A 562 -1.66 -17.01 -26.01
CA GLU A 562 -2.53 -16.34 -26.98
C GLU A 562 -1.76 -15.78 -28.17
N LEU A 563 -0.61 -15.13 -27.95
CA LEU A 563 0.26 -14.64 -29.03
C LEU A 563 0.74 -15.81 -29.91
N ALA A 564 1.15 -16.93 -29.31
CA ALA A 564 1.55 -18.12 -30.04
C ALA A 564 0.40 -18.70 -30.89
N LYS A 565 -0.84 -18.73 -30.36
CA LYS A 565 -2.04 -19.14 -31.12
C LYS A 565 -2.33 -18.23 -32.31
N ARG A 566 -2.00 -16.93 -32.21
CA ARG A 566 -2.11 -15.95 -33.31
C ARG A 566 -0.98 -16.09 -34.34
N GLY A 567 -0.05 -17.02 -34.14
CA GLY A 567 1.08 -17.27 -35.03
C GLY A 567 2.28 -16.35 -34.80
N GLU A 568 2.28 -15.58 -33.71
CA GLU A 568 3.46 -14.80 -33.33
C GLU A 568 4.57 -15.73 -32.81
N ASP A 569 5.81 -15.37 -33.11
CA ASP A 569 6.93 -16.04 -32.49
C ASP A 569 7.05 -15.58 -31.02
N VAL A 570 7.32 -16.54 -30.15
CA VAL A 570 7.31 -16.38 -28.70
C VAL A 570 8.53 -17.13 -28.18
N GLY A 571 9.34 -16.46 -27.38
CA GLY A 571 10.56 -17.04 -26.81
C GLY A 571 10.29 -18.13 -25.77
N GLN A 572 11.37 -18.78 -25.33
CA GLN A 572 11.31 -19.74 -24.23
C GLN A 572 10.68 -19.13 -22.97
N THR A 573 9.79 -19.87 -22.34
CA THR A 573 8.98 -19.46 -21.19
C THR A 573 9.18 -20.49 -20.09
N VAL A 574 9.96 -20.14 -19.06
CA VAL A 574 10.29 -21.05 -17.96
C VAL A 574 9.63 -20.57 -16.68
N LEU A 575 8.86 -21.46 -16.04
CA LEU A 575 8.22 -21.21 -14.75
C LEU A 575 8.80 -22.14 -13.67
N PHE A 576 9.33 -21.56 -12.60
CA PHE A 576 9.61 -22.25 -11.34
C PHE A 576 8.46 -21.97 -10.37
N PHE A 577 7.57 -22.94 -10.24
CA PHE A 577 6.42 -22.89 -9.34
C PHE A 577 6.69 -23.72 -8.09
N GLY A 578 6.11 -23.34 -6.95
CA GLY A 578 6.20 -24.13 -5.73
C GLY A 578 4.92 -24.09 -4.91
N CYS A 579 4.55 -25.23 -4.32
CA CYS A 579 3.43 -25.34 -3.37
C CYS A 579 3.73 -26.40 -2.30
N ARG A 580 2.75 -26.74 -1.46
CA ARG A 580 2.94 -27.78 -0.43
C ARG A 580 2.90 -29.16 -1.08
N LYS A 581 1.84 -29.49 -1.81
CA LYS A 581 1.69 -30.79 -2.48
C LYS A 581 0.95 -30.66 -3.80
N SER A 582 1.30 -31.52 -4.76
CA SER A 582 0.69 -31.59 -6.08
C SER A 582 -0.83 -31.88 -6.08
N THR A 583 -1.35 -32.43 -4.99
CA THR A 583 -2.76 -32.84 -4.83
C THR A 583 -3.59 -31.87 -3.98
N GLU A 584 -2.97 -30.87 -3.35
CA GLU A 584 -3.60 -30.01 -2.34
C GLU A 584 -3.72 -28.55 -2.77
N ASP A 585 -2.60 -27.95 -3.19
CA ASP A 585 -2.49 -26.50 -3.40
C ASP A 585 -1.69 -26.14 -4.67
N TRP A 586 -1.70 -27.02 -5.67
CA TRP A 586 -1.15 -26.73 -6.99
C TRP A 586 -2.11 -25.84 -7.79
N LEU A 587 -1.95 -24.54 -7.63
CA LEU A 587 -2.79 -23.50 -8.26
C LEU A 587 -2.88 -23.68 -9.78
N TYR A 588 -4.10 -23.65 -10.31
CA TYR A 588 -4.42 -23.69 -11.76
C TYR A 588 -3.84 -24.88 -12.52
N LYS A 589 -3.68 -26.03 -11.85
CA LYS A 589 -3.09 -27.27 -12.39
C LYS A 589 -3.55 -27.60 -13.82
N GLU A 590 -4.85 -27.56 -14.05
CA GLU A 590 -5.46 -27.94 -15.33
C GLU A 590 -5.15 -26.93 -16.45
N GLU A 591 -5.01 -25.64 -16.12
CA GLU A 591 -4.71 -24.60 -17.11
C GLU A 591 -3.28 -24.73 -17.66
N TRP A 592 -2.32 -25.15 -16.83
CA TRP A 592 -0.93 -25.32 -17.26
C TRP A 592 -0.78 -26.32 -18.39
N GLU A 593 -1.59 -27.38 -18.42
CA GLU A 593 -1.59 -28.35 -19.52
C GLU A 593 -2.15 -27.76 -20.82
N ALA A 594 -3.17 -26.91 -20.73
CA ALA A 594 -3.69 -26.18 -21.90
C ALA A 594 -2.66 -25.18 -22.45
N TYR A 595 -1.91 -24.49 -21.59
CA TYR A 595 -0.85 -23.59 -22.02
C TYR A 595 0.34 -24.32 -22.64
N LYS A 596 0.71 -25.51 -22.11
CA LYS A 596 1.72 -26.37 -22.73
C LYS A 596 1.32 -26.83 -24.12
N GLN A 597 0.04 -27.15 -24.35
CA GLN A 597 -0.44 -27.51 -25.69
C GLN A 597 -0.31 -26.34 -26.68
N ALA A 598 -0.54 -25.10 -26.24
CA ALA A 598 -0.43 -23.91 -27.07
C ALA A 598 1.03 -23.49 -27.36
N LEU A 599 1.92 -23.61 -26.37
CA LEU A 599 3.31 -23.17 -26.46
C LEU A 599 4.28 -24.29 -26.88
N GLY A 600 3.88 -25.55 -26.80
CA GLY A 600 4.72 -26.71 -27.07
C GLY A 600 6.00 -26.69 -26.22
N ASP A 601 7.13 -26.97 -26.85
CA ASP A 601 8.46 -27.00 -26.21
C ASP A 601 8.95 -25.62 -25.74
N LYS A 602 8.19 -24.54 -25.99
CA LYS A 602 8.49 -23.20 -25.50
C LYS A 602 8.05 -22.95 -24.08
N LEU A 603 7.21 -23.81 -23.48
CA LEU A 603 6.81 -23.70 -22.07
C LEU A 603 7.40 -24.85 -21.25
N THR A 604 8.26 -24.52 -20.29
CA THR A 604 8.78 -25.47 -19.30
C THR A 604 8.36 -25.05 -17.90
N ILE A 605 7.79 -25.99 -17.13
CA ILE A 605 7.35 -25.73 -15.74
C ILE A 605 8.07 -26.71 -14.81
N PHE A 606 8.82 -26.16 -13.86
CA PHE A 606 9.46 -26.88 -12.77
C PHE A 606 8.64 -26.68 -11.50
N ASN A 607 8.14 -27.77 -10.91
CA ASN A 607 7.29 -27.72 -9.71
C ASN A 607 8.04 -28.19 -8.47
N ALA A 608 8.14 -27.32 -7.47
CA ALA A 608 8.71 -27.60 -6.16
C ALA A 608 7.60 -27.93 -5.15
N PHE A 609 7.45 -29.21 -4.81
CA PHE A 609 6.49 -29.65 -3.79
C PHE A 609 7.19 -29.78 -2.44
N SER A 610 6.92 -28.83 -1.53
CA SER A 610 7.67 -28.71 -0.27
C SER A 610 7.29 -29.75 0.80
N ARG A 611 6.16 -30.45 0.65
CA ARG A 611 5.61 -31.40 1.63
C ARG A 611 5.19 -32.75 1.05
N GLU A 612 5.58 -33.07 -0.18
CA GLU A 612 5.25 -34.34 -0.85
C GLU A 612 6.24 -35.46 -0.51
N GLN A 613 7.44 -35.09 -0.07
CA GLN A 613 8.51 -35.99 0.39
C GLN A 613 9.11 -35.49 1.71
N ALA A 614 9.95 -36.32 2.34
CA ALA A 614 10.52 -36.04 3.67
C ALA A 614 11.44 -34.80 3.69
N HIS A 615 12.18 -34.55 2.60
CA HIS A 615 13.03 -33.36 2.47
C HIS A 615 12.28 -32.26 1.71
N LYS A 616 12.38 -31.02 2.18
CA LYS A 616 11.70 -29.88 1.57
C LYS A 616 12.36 -29.50 0.26
N ILE A 617 11.57 -29.44 -0.82
CA ILE A 617 11.99 -28.89 -2.12
C ILE A 617 11.30 -27.53 -2.30
N TYR A 618 12.10 -26.52 -2.58
CA TYR A 618 11.67 -25.16 -2.84
C TYR A 618 12.16 -24.69 -4.22
N VAL A 619 11.65 -23.56 -4.71
CA VAL A 619 11.94 -23.07 -6.07
C VAL A 619 13.43 -22.81 -6.31
N GLN A 620 14.13 -22.24 -5.33
CA GLN A 620 15.57 -21.99 -5.35
C GLN A 620 16.39 -23.28 -5.51
N HIS A 621 15.91 -24.41 -4.99
CA HIS A 621 16.56 -25.71 -5.23
C HIS A 621 16.46 -26.13 -6.69
N LEU A 622 15.28 -25.96 -7.31
CA LEU A 622 15.06 -26.31 -8.71
C LEU A 622 15.78 -25.34 -9.66
N ILE A 623 15.82 -24.05 -9.33
CA ILE A 623 16.59 -23.05 -10.08
C ILE A 623 18.07 -23.44 -10.10
N LYS A 624 18.64 -23.78 -8.92
CA LYS A 624 20.03 -24.23 -8.81
C LYS A 624 20.30 -25.50 -9.62
N GLN A 625 19.41 -26.49 -9.54
CA GLN A 625 19.53 -27.73 -10.33
C GLN A 625 19.51 -27.47 -11.84
N ASN A 626 18.80 -26.44 -12.28
CA ASN A 626 18.68 -26.04 -13.68
C ASN A 626 19.56 -24.83 -14.02
N GLY A 627 20.63 -24.58 -13.25
CA GLY A 627 21.48 -23.39 -13.38
C GLY A 627 22.05 -23.16 -14.79
N LYS A 628 22.43 -24.24 -15.48
CA LYS A 628 22.90 -24.18 -16.87
C LYS A 628 21.83 -23.60 -17.82
N LEU A 629 20.60 -24.12 -17.77
CA LEU A 629 19.47 -23.62 -18.55
C LEU A 629 19.19 -22.15 -18.22
N VAL A 630 19.15 -21.81 -16.93
CA VAL A 630 18.93 -20.44 -16.47
C VAL A 630 19.99 -19.51 -17.06
N ASN A 631 21.27 -19.84 -16.94
CA ASN A 631 22.35 -19.00 -17.47
C ASN A 631 22.32 -18.90 -19.01
N GLU A 632 22.04 -20.00 -19.73
CA GLU A 632 21.87 -20.00 -21.19
C GLU A 632 20.78 -19.02 -21.64
N LEU A 633 19.63 -19.02 -20.97
CA LEU A 633 18.54 -18.08 -21.25
C LEU A 633 18.93 -16.63 -20.90
N LEU A 634 19.64 -16.41 -19.80
CA LEU A 634 20.15 -15.08 -19.46
C LEU A 634 21.14 -14.54 -20.49
N GLN A 635 21.99 -15.39 -21.08
CA GLN A 635 22.87 -15.01 -22.20
C GLN A 635 22.07 -14.65 -23.47
N GLN A 636 20.87 -15.21 -23.63
CA GLN A 636 19.88 -14.83 -24.65
C GLN A 636 19.06 -13.60 -24.26
N LYS A 637 19.48 -12.85 -23.23
CA LYS A 637 18.82 -11.64 -22.71
C LYS A 637 17.40 -11.92 -22.20
N ALA A 638 17.20 -13.07 -21.56
CA ALA A 638 15.95 -13.38 -20.90
C ALA A 638 15.63 -12.37 -19.79
N ASN A 639 14.36 -12.00 -19.66
CA ASN A 639 13.87 -11.30 -18.49
C ASN A 639 13.63 -12.30 -17.35
N PHE A 640 14.04 -11.93 -16.13
CA PHE A 640 13.95 -12.73 -14.93
C PHE A 640 12.96 -12.08 -13.97
N TYR A 641 11.93 -12.81 -13.57
CA TYR A 641 10.84 -12.30 -12.76
C TYR A 641 10.70 -13.11 -11.48
N VAL A 642 10.56 -12.42 -10.35
CA VAL A 642 10.28 -13.04 -9.04
C VAL A 642 9.00 -12.46 -8.47
N CYS A 643 8.13 -13.32 -7.94
CA CYS A 643 6.88 -12.88 -7.34
C CYS A 643 6.49 -13.75 -6.12
N GLY A 644 5.91 -13.12 -5.09
CA GLY A 644 5.46 -13.77 -3.86
C GLY A 644 6.18 -13.28 -2.61
N ASP A 645 6.61 -14.20 -1.76
CA ASP A 645 7.19 -13.89 -0.43
C ASP A 645 8.50 -13.09 -0.52
N ALA A 646 8.45 -11.84 -0.04
CA ALA A 646 9.62 -10.97 0.06
C ALA A 646 10.58 -11.43 1.17
N ALA A 647 10.06 -11.96 2.28
CA ALA A 647 10.83 -12.13 3.50
C ALA A 647 11.89 -13.22 3.41
N HIS A 648 11.62 -14.30 2.67
CA HIS A 648 12.54 -15.43 2.54
C HIS A 648 12.80 -15.79 1.08
N MET A 649 11.74 -16.02 0.31
CA MET A 649 11.85 -16.60 -1.03
C MET A 649 12.63 -15.71 -2.01
N ALA A 650 12.30 -14.43 -2.09
CA ALA A 650 12.94 -13.50 -3.02
C ALA A 650 14.46 -13.39 -2.78
N ARG A 651 14.86 -13.26 -1.50
CA ARG A 651 16.27 -13.19 -1.10
C ARG A 651 17.04 -14.45 -1.49
N GLU A 652 16.51 -15.64 -1.16
CA GLU A 652 17.18 -16.90 -1.49
C GLU A 652 17.28 -17.13 -3.00
N VAL A 653 16.29 -16.70 -3.78
CA VAL A 653 16.32 -16.77 -5.24
C VAL A 653 17.38 -15.83 -5.83
N ASN A 654 17.52 -14.62 -5.30
CA ASN A 654 18.57 -13.68 -5.68
C ASN A 654 19.97 -14.27 -5.42
N GLU A 655 20.21 -14.79 -4.21
CA GLU A 655 21.47 -15.44 -3.84
C GLU A 655 21.80 -16.62 -4.78
N VAL A 656 20.82 -17.49 -5.05
CA VAL A 656 21.01 -18.62 -5.97
C VAL A 656 21.28 -18.17 -7.40
N LEU A 657 20.65 -17.08 -7.87
CA LEU A 657 20.92 -16.52 -9.19
C LEU A 657 22.37 -16.04 -9.30
N GLY A 658 22.86 -15.34 -8.27
CA GLY A 658 24.27 -14.92 -8.18
C GLY A 658 25.23 -16.12 -8.24
N GLN A 659 24.94 -17.18 -7.48
CA GLN A 659 25.73 -18.43 -7.49
C GLN A 659 25.75 -19.08 -8.89
N ILE A 660 24.61 -19.15 -9.57
CA ILE A 660 24.51 -19.71 -10.93
C ILE A 660 25.37 -18.89 -11.89
N ILE A 661 25.26 -17.56 -11.86
CA ILE A 661 26.03 -16.68 -12.74
C ILE A 661 27.53 -16.83 -12.47
N ALA A 662 27.95 -16.89 -11.21
CA ALA A 662 29.36 -17.10 -10.84
C ALA A 662 29.89 -18.42 -11.39
N GLN A 663 29.17 -19.51 -11.13
CA GLN A 663 29.56 -20.87 -11.53
C GLN A 663 29.57 -21.04 -13.06
N GLU A 664 28.47 -20.71 -13.74
CA GLU A 664 28.29 -20.99 -15.18
C GLU A 664 29.10 -20.03 -16.07
N ARG A 665 29.48 -18.85 -15.56
CA ARG A 665 30.32 -17.88 -16.30
C ARG A 665 31.78 -17.87 -15.87
N GLY A 666 32.15 -18.65 -14.84
CA GLY A 666 33.52 -18.70 -14.31
C GLY A 666 34.01 -17.36 -13.75
N ILE A 667 33.13 -16.58 -13.14
CA ILE A 667 33.44 -15.29 -12.50
C ILE A 667 33.33 -15.40 -10.98
N ASP A 668 33.99 -14.50 -10.26
CA ASP A 668 33.87 -14.43 -8.80
C ASP A 668 32.47 -13.97 -8.35
N GLU A 669 32.07 -14.37 -7.14
CA GLU A 669 30.74 -14.10 -6.58
C GLU A 669 30.41 -12.60 -6.53
N LYS A 670 31.38 -11.75 -6.18
CA LYS A 670 31.17 -10.29 -6.14
C LYS A 670 30.85 -9.71 -7.51
N LYS A 671 31.52 -10.18 -8.57
CA LYS A 671 31.15 -9.81 -9.94
C LYS A 671 29.78 -10.33 -10.33
N ALA A 672 29.39 -11.53 -9.89
CA ALA A 672 28.05 -12.06 -10.15
C ALA A 672 26.96 -11.25 -9.46
N GLU A 673 27.17 -10.83 -8.20
CA GLU A 673 26.29 -9.91 -7.48
C GLU A 673 26.12 -8.59 -8.24
N GLN A 674 27.21 -8.01 -8.75
CA GLN A 674 27.17 -6.80 -9.59
C GLN A 674 26.38 -7.01 -10.89
N VAL A 675 26.46 -8.21 -11.49
CA VAL A 675 25.66 -8.55 -12.68
C VAL A 675 24.17 -8.59 -12.31
N VAL A 676 23.79 -9.25 -11.22
CA VAL A 676 22.38 -9.31 -10.77
C VAL A 676 21.85 -7.90 -10.48
N LYS A 677 22.64 -7.06 -9.80
CA LYS A 677 22.30 -5.66 -9.54
C LYS A 677 22.09 -4.86 -10.83
N SER A 678 22.95 -5.08 -11.83
CA SER A 678 22.81 -4.46 -13.16
C SER A 678 21.56 -4.96 -13.92
N MET A 679 21.18 -6.23 -13.71
CA MET A 679 19.92 -6.75 -14.28
C MET A 679 18.70 -6.07 -13.66
N ARG A 680 18.70 -5.78 -12.35
CA ARG A 680 17.63 -5.02 -11.68
C ARG A 680 17.55 -3.60 -12.22
N SER A 681 18.67 -2.88 -12.22
CA SER A 681 18.69 -1.48 -12.69
C SER A 681 18.35 -1.30 -14.17
N SER A 682 18.52 -2.34 -15.00
CA SER A 682 18.13 -2.33 -16.41
C SER A 682 16.72 -2.86 -16.68
N GLY A 683 15.96 -3.22 -15.64
CA GLY A 683 14.60 -3.78 -15.75
C GLY A 683 14.55 -5.19 -16.34
N VAL A 684 15.69 -5.89 -16.41
CA VAL A 684 15.78 -7.30 -16.87
C VAL A 684 15.42 -8.26 -15.74
N TYR A 685 15.82 -7.95 -14.50
CA TYR A 685 15.34 -8.59 -13.28
C TYR A 685 14.24 -7.71 -12.69
N GLN A 686 13.03 -8.24 -12.51
CA GLN A 686 11.92 -7.52 -11.88
C GLN A 686 11.31 -8.33 -10.73
N GLU A 687 10.85 -7.63 -9.69
CA GLU A 687 10.19 -8.21 -8.53
C GLU A 687 8.79 -7.64 -8.34
N ASP A 688 7.86 -8.52 -7.98
CA ASP A 688 6.54 -8.18 -7.44
C ASP A 688 6.35 -9.01 -6.18
N VAL A 689 6.98 -8.55 -5.10
CA VAL A 689 7.09 -9.28 -3.83
C VAL A 689 6.40 -8.51 -2.70
N TRP A 690 5.84 -9.26 -1.75
CA TRP A 690 5.08 -8.73 -0.62
C TRP A 690 5.23 -9.66 0.60
N SER A 691 4.80 -9.18 1.76
CA SER A 691 4.87 -9.89 3.05
C SER A 691 3.56 -9.81 3.82
#